data_AF-A0A3A0A2W0-F1
#
_entry.id   AF-A0A3A0A2W0-F1
#
_cell.length_a   1.000
_cell.length_b   1.000
_cell.length_c   1.000
_cell.angle_alpha   90.00
_cell.angle_beta   90.00
_cell.angle_gamma   90.00
#
_symmetry.space_group_name_H-M   'P 1'
#
loop_
_entity.id
_entity.type
_entity.pdbx_description
1 polymer ?
#
loop_
_entity_poly.entity_id
_entity_poly.type
_entity_poly.pdbx_seq_one_letter_code
_entity_poly.pdbx_strand_id
1 'polypeptide(L)'
;MAQVFRRLHLKQSTVHKVFNILLVFMLLVSLLPTPVQAAPEQPDAANNKIFLPVVTSNTDQVMSSKATPKLFGTTPRKFHYEVGKVYRYDYSVQIDTSTAKRDTLGIHEEGGGSTVIHAIANVTITGQEDDGTFAGELALQEPSLYHTDGTTQSDLEDVETLDALSIPLRFKQAVNGVITAVSSPADAPAQVVNIQKGVLNALQVTLVEGQDDYVVQEQAGQGEVQVHYTLQEQGDGLHITKHYTQDSFTRLIKAGDQANSMKLQNAIEFVLDREKGVISSMVYNEGIASGDGNADFDPSNTGFDGVTTWSTIKSAGRLALLGVNDAIVGKAGIELTYRADSLAAELTEGYPNQDGIDLSQVDLDSELARLEGEPDNPEHHARLLSLIEADTADPNNNIDVLKLIARRLQANAASDAIATAYIDVLGSVGTAQAQEMLNAVLGNPQVYPELAQAPFGPAAKDQALIMIAMLQSPTSMTVETVKPLIDSVDPVLRETAVTVLGAIADHLANEDPAQAQQLADLLAANLAAAREPADIELYLNALGNAGSPASLKLLQSYLHATVMIDSTGEITDALELQTAALVGLRKIPGAEAEALLVEALNDSTRPTSIRLMVANVLVERDGLSDTAQTALDQFAMDLTAAPGNYNYAWTKLLGNKNLGVEFPGGINVASPPAAIGLTAYAHQSTNAWIYGRSLSLAKGELRSFRRGDNQVFGAYLSLAGNLIRRQYELEFPCAVSRTGNLFNGSLQFLNVTYSVPVFAVITLNVNVRASGSFALDWNYGADFCGITQVTLNAGITPKAWVTANASAYLDLVVVRGGATLTATLLKTDVPAKVSVVLNGASSPPSLQFCIDIKVITQPLSGYLDVWADVRVWLYWQRIGSARIWNFSTPSNTYPLWVQCY
;
A
#
# COMPACT_ATOMS: atom_id res chain seq x y z
N MET A 1 -35.15 -28.76 31.96
CA MET A 1 -33.80 -28.49 31.40
C MET A 1 -32.90 -29.72 31.23
N ALA A 2 -33.17 -30.90 31.80
CA ALA A 2 -32.36 -32.12 31.55
C ALA A 2 -32.96 -33.11 30.51
N GLN A 3 -34.03 -32.73 29.80
CA GLN A 3 -34.68 -33.57 28.75
C GLN A 3 -34.65 -32.97 27.34
N VAL A 4 -34.04 -31.78 27.15
CA VAL A 4 -33.86 -31.16 25.82
C VAL A 4 -32.52 -31.57 25.18
N PHE A 5 -31.57 -32.09 25.97
CA PHE A 5 -30.21 -32.44 25.51
C PHE A 5 -30.05 -33.83 24.85
N ARG A 6 -31.13 -34.51 24.44
CA ARG A 6 -31.06 -35.90 23.94
C ARG A 6 -31.38 -36.12 22.45
N ARG A 7 -31.42 -35.07 21.62
CA ARG A 7 -31.77 -35.19 20.18
C ARG A 7 -30.83 -34.53 19.16
N LEU A 8 -29.59 -34.21 19.52
CA LEU A 8 -28.55 -33.81 18.56
C LEU A 8 -27.37 -34.80 18.61
N HIS A 9 -27.54 -35.91 17.89
CA HIS A 9 -26.44 -36.79 17.51
C HIS A 9 -26.43 -36.87 15.98
N LEU A 10 -25.72 -35.92 15.35
CA LEU A 10 -25.25 -36.09 13.99
C LEU A 10 -24.08 -37.09 14.03
N LYS A 11 -24.22 -38.17 13.26
CA LYS A 11 -23.34 -39.34 13.26
C LYS A 11 -21.94 -39.00 12.73
N GLN A 12 -20.90 -39.35 13.49
CA GLN A 12 -19.47 -39.33 13.13
C GLN A 12 -19.08 -40.17 11.88
N SER A 13 -20.01 -40.82 11.17
CA SER A 13 -19.66 -41.76 10.08
C SER A 13 -19.47 -41.11 8.70
N THR A 14 -19.79 -39.83 8.51
CA THR A 14 -19.68 -39.16 7.21
C THR A 14 -18.27 -38.58 7.00
N VAL A 15 -17.66 -38.02 8.05
CA VAL A 15 -16.31 -37.44 8.02
C VAL A 15 -15.23 -38.50 7.74
N HIS A 16 -15.38 -39.72 8.26
CA HIS A 16 -14.44 -40.83 8.00
C HIS A 16 -14.54 -41.43 6.58
N LYS A 17 -15.67 -41.24 5.88
CA LYS A 17 -15.82 -41.73 4.49
C LYS A 17 -15.23 -40.76 3.48
N VAL A 18 -15.28 -39.46 3.75
CA VAL A 18 -14.64 -38.43 2.93
C VAL A 18 -13.11 -38.50 3.03
N PHE A 19 -12.57 -38.75 4.23
CA PHE A 19 -11.12 -38.87 4.46
C PHE A 19 -10.46 -40.05 3.72
N ASN A 20 -11.16 -41.19 3.59
CA ASN A 20 -10.63 -42.37 2.90
C ASN A 20 -10.71 -42.28 1.36
N ILE A 21 -11.59 -41.44 0.80
CA ILE A 21 -11.69 -41.22 -0.65
C ILE A 21 -10.59 -40.26 -1.14
N LEU A 22 -10.22 -39.27 -0.31
CA LEU A 22 -9.11 -38.34 -0.58
C LEU A 22 -7.73 -39.02 -0.53
N LEU A 23 -7.53 -39.99 0.38
CA LEU A 23 -6.25 -40.71 0.51
C LEU A 23 -5.93 -41.61 -0.72
N VAL A 24 -6.95 -42.15 -1.37
CA VAL A 24 -6.81 -42.99 -2.58
C VAL A 24 -6.54 -42.15 -3.83
N PHE A 25 -7.05 -40.91 -3.86
CA PHE A 25 -6.82 -39.97 -4.97
C PHE A 25 -5.37 -39.43 -4.97
N MET A 26 -4.79 -39.17 -3.79
CA MET A 26 -3.39 -38.70 -3.67
C MET A 26 -2.35 -39.75 -4.12
N LEU A 27 -2.64 -41.04 -4.04
CA LEU A 27 -1.71 -42.11 -4.46
C LEU A 27 -1.65 -42.29 -6.00
N LEU A 28 -2.70 -41.92 -6.73
CA LEU A 28 -2.80 -42.10 -8.19
C LEU A 28 -2.15 -40.98 -9.01
N VAL A 29 -1.95 -39.80 -8.44
CA VAL A 29 -1.31 -38.65 -9.11
C VAL A 29 0.23 -38.72 -9.08
N SER A 30 0.81 -39.65 -8.29
CA SER A 30 2.26 -39.83 -8.16
C SER A 30 2.94 -40.61 -9.29
N LEU A 31 2.19 -41.04 -10.31
CA LEU A 31 2.71 -41.78 -11.45
C LEU A 31 2.20 -41.15 -12.74
N LEU A 32 2.94 -40.16 -13.29
CA LEU A 32 3.18 -39.94 -14.73
C LEU A 32 4.10 -38.71 -14.94
N PRO A 33 5.07 -38.74 -15.89
CA PRO A 33 6.10 -37.71 -16.08
C PRO A 33 5.75 -36.61 -17.12
N THR A 34 6.39 -35.44 -16.97
CA THR A 34 6.49 -34.31 -17.93
C THR A 34 7.61 -34.56 -18.99
N PRO A 35 7.90 -33.63 -19.94
CA PRO A 35 7.06 -32.85 -20.86
C PRO A 35 7.44 -33.12 -22.35
N VAL A 36 6.60 -32.71 -23.31
CA VAL A 36 6.97 -32.70 -24.74
C VAL A 36 7.31 -31.27 -25.19
N GLN A 37 8.48 -31.19 -25.81
CA GLN A 37 9.19 -30.04 -26.36
C GLN A 37 8.54 -29.58 -27.68
N ALA A 38 8.39 -28.26 -27.89
CA ALA A 38 8.14 -27.69 -29.22
C ALA A 38 9.13 -26.56 -29.50
N ALA A 39 9.66 -26.59 -30.72
CA ALA A 39 10.80 -25.84 -31.24
C ALA A 39 10.39 -24.44 -31.79
N PRO A 40 11.35 -23.56 -32.15
CA PRO A 40 11.16 -22.12 -32.22
C PRO A 40 10.82 -21.62 -33.63
N GLU A 41 10.10 -20.50 -33.74
CA GLU A 41 10.04 -19.70 -34.97
C GLU A 41 10.46 -18.25 -34.72
N GLN A 42 11.38 -17.79 -35.56
CA GLN A 42 11.97 -16.44 -35.63
C GLN A 42 11.03 -15.44 -36.33
N PRO A 43 11.28 -14.12 -36.20
CA PRO A 43 10.34 -13.05 -36.50
C PRO A 43 10.48 -12.54 -37.95
N ASP A 44 9.39 -12.01 -38.53
CA ASP A 44 9.40 -10.65 -39.11
C ASP A 44 8.06 -10.18 -39.74
N ALA A 45 7.92 -8.85 -39.68
CA ALA A 45 7.24 -7.95 -40.63
C ALA A 45 5.71 -7.79 -40.61
N ALA A 46 5.30 -6.66 -40.02
CA ALA A 46 4.37 -5.66 -40.55
C ALA A 46 3.34 -6.10 -41.61
N ASN A 47 2.05 -6.08 -41.25
CA ASN A 47 0.98 -5.68 -42.17
C ASN A 47 -0.29 -5.26 -41.43
N ASN A 48 -0.58 -3.96 -41.48
CA ASN A 48 -1.91 -3.39 -41.29
C ASN A 48 -2.92 -4.09 -42.22
N LYS A 49 -3.94 -4.73 -41.66
CA LYS A 49 -5.18 -5.03 -42.39
C LYS A 49 -6.40 -4.66 -41.58
N ILE A 50 -6.88 -3.46 -41.87
CA ILE A 50 -8.24 -2.99 -41.64
C ILE A 50 -9.20 -3.96 -42.34
N PHE A 51 -10.10 -4.58 -41.58
CA PHE A 51 -11.24 -5.31 -42.13
C PHE A 51 -12.34 -4.31 -42.52
N LEU A 52 -12.48 -4.05 -43.82
CA LEU A 52 -13.68 -3.45 -44.41
C LEU A 52 -14.60 -4.58 -44.90
N PRO A 53 -15.93 -4.54 -44.63
CA PRO A 53 -16.85 -5.46 -45.27
C PRO A 53 -17.00 -5.11 -46.75
N VAL A 54 -16.74 -6.12 -47.59
CA VAL A 54 -16.84 -6.08 -49.05
C VAL A 54 -18.31 -5.98 -49.46
N VAL A 55 -18.66 -4.90 -50.17
CA VAL A 55 -19.87 -4.80 -50.98
C VAL A 55 -19.62 -5.55 -52.29
N THR A 56 -20.19 -6.73 -52.46
CA THR A 56 -20.25 -7.40 -53.76
C THR A 56 -21.51 -6.95 -54.52
N SER A 57 -21.32 -6.14 -55.55
CA SER A 57 -22.34 -5.89 -56.57
C SER A 57 -22.42 -7.09 -57.52
N ASN A 58 -23.46 -7.91 -57.41
CA ASN A 58 -23.91 -8.76 -58.51
C ASN A 58 -25.29 -8.27 -58.97
N THR A 59 -25.27 -7.64 -60.13
CA THR A 59 -26.45 -7.39 -60.96
C THR A 59 -26.93 -8.71 -61.57
N ASP A 60 -28.01 -9.25 -61.02
CA ASP A 60 -28.99 -10.02 -61.79
C ASP A 60 -30.39 -9.63 -61.32
N GLN A 61 -31.22 -9.26 -62.28
CA GLN A 61 -32.58 -8.81 -62.06
C GLN A 61 -33.44 -9.94 -61.48
N VAL A 62 -33.84 -9.81 -60.21
CA VAL A 62 -35.01 -10.50 -59.68
C VAL A 62 -36.02 -9.44 -59.24
N MET A 63 -37.22 -9.55 -59.79
CA MET A 63 -38.31 -8.62 -59.60
C MET A 63 -38.63 -8.37 -58.13
N SER A 64 -38.95 -7.11 -57.83
CA SER A 64 -39.46 -6.64 -56.56
C SER A 64 -40.59 -7.51 -55.99
N SER A 65 -40.38 -8.08 -54.81
CA SER A 65 -41.44 -8.05 -53.80
C SER A 65 -41.18 -6.83 -52.91
N LYS A 66 -42.06 -5.83 -52.98
CA LYS A 66 -42.13 -4.78 -51.97
C LYS A 66 -42.35 -5.45 -50.60
N ALA A 67 -41.28 -5.70 -49.86
CA ALA A 67 -41.38 -5.79 -48.42
C ALA A 67 -41.57 -4.35 -47.95
N THR A 68 -42.80 -4.00 -47.61
CA THR A 68 -43.10 -2.81 -46.80
C THR A 68 -42.14 -2.82 -45.61
N PRO A 69 -41.38 -1.75 -45.34
CA PRO A 69 -40.71 -1.65 -44.04
C PRO A 69 -41.81 -1.80 -43.00
N LYS A 70 -41.72 -2.82 -42.14
CA LYS A 70 -42.50 -2.83 -40.92
C LYS A 70 -42.02 -1.59 -40.16
N LEU A 71 -42.79 -0.51 -40.22
CA LEU A 71 -42.71 0.54 -39.21
C LEU A 71 -43.08 -0.15 -37.90
N PHE A 72 -42.07 -0.58 -37.16
CA PHE A 72 -42.26 -0.96 -35.78
C PHE A 72 -42.75 0.31 -35.05
N GLY A 73 -43.79 0.17 -34.22
CA GLY A 73 -44.24 1.28 -33.39
C GLY A 73 -43.11 1.72 -32.45
N THR A 74 -43.05 3.01 -32.11
CA THR A 74 -42.10 3.52 -31.12
C THR A 74 -42.42 2.93 -29.75
N THR A 75 -41.43 2.31 -29.11
CA THR A 75 -41.51 1.83 -27.74
C THR A 75 -41.59 3.04 -26.80
N PRO A 76 -42.63 3.14 -25.94
CA PRO A 76 -42.73 4.24 -24.98
C PRO A 76 -41.50 4.27 -24.09
N ARG A 77 -40.93 5.46 -23.87
CA ARG A 77 -39.75 5.63 -23.00
C ARG A 77 -40.14 5.74 -21.53
N LYS A 78 -41.02 4.82 -21.11
CA LYS A 78 -41.57 4.71 -19.78
C LYS A 78 -41.84 3.25 -19.45
N PHE A 79 -41.64 2.89 -18.20
CA PHE A 79 -41.97 1.59 -17.65
C PHE A 79 -43.47 1.46 -17.44
N HIS A 80 -43.98 0.26 -17.69
CA HIS A 80 -45.37 -0.10 -17.48
C HIS A 80 -45.48 -1.35 -16.63
N TYR A 81 -45.54 -1.15 -15.32
CA TYR A 81 -45.84 -2.22 -14.37
C TYR A 81 -47.34 -2.30 -14.06
N GLU A 82 -47.82 -3.52 -13.84
CA GLU A 82 -49.17 -3.78 -13.35
C GLU A 82 -49.14 -4.02 -11.84
N VAL A 83 -49.94 -3.26 -11.08
CA VAL A 83 -50.07 -3.43 -9.63
C VAL A 83 -50.71 -4.79 -9.32
N GLY A 84 -50.13 -5.49 -8.34
CA GLY A 84 -50.54 -6.85 -7.97
C GLY A 84 -49.94 -7.94 -8.84
N LYS A 85 -48.95 -7.65 -9.69
CA LYS A 85 -48.18 -8.64 -10.44
C LYS A 85 -46.81 -8.91 -9.82
N VAL A 86 -46.29 -10.09 -10.11
CA VAL A 86 -44.91 -10.52 -9.83
C VAL A 86 -44.21 -10.76 -11.15
N TYR A 87 -43.15 -10.02 -11.38
CA TYR A 87 -42.25 -10.16 -12.52
C TYR A 87 -41.10 -11.06 -12.07
N ARG A 88 -41.00 -12.24 -12.69
CA ARG A 88 -39.99 -13.25 -12.33
C ARG A 88 -38.82 -13.15 -13.28
N TYR A 89 -37.63 -12.93 -12.73
CA TYR A 89 -36.40 -12.80 -13.50
C TYR A 89 -35.41 -13.91 -13.14
N ASP A 90 -34.78 -14.48 -14.16
CA ASP A 90 -33.58 -15.29 -14.02
C ASP A 90 -32.39 -14.34 -13.83
N TYR A 91 -31.74 -14.39 -12.67
CA TYR A 91 -30.63 -13.51 -12.31
C TYR A 91 -29.37 -14.33 -12.10
N SER A 92 -28.28 -13.95 -12.76
CA SER A 92 -26.98 -14.55 -12.48
C SER A 92 -25.83 -13.56 -12.57
N VAL A 93 -24.87 -13.71 -11.68
CA VAL A 93 -23.63 -12.94 -11.64
C VAL A 93 -22.47 -13.90 -11.53
N GLN A 94 -21.43 -13.68 -12.33
CA GLN A 94 -20.16 -14.36 -12.26
C GLN A 94 -19.07 -13.31 -12.04
N ILE A 95 -18.23 -13.55 -11.04
CA ILE A 95 -17.08 -12.71 -10.73
C ILE A 95 -15.82 -13.56 -10.86
N ASP A 96 -14.97 -13.15 -11.79
CA ASP A 96 -13.66 -13.74 -12.02
C ASP A 96 -12.61 -12.81 -11.42
N THR A 97 -11.71 -13.40 -10.63
CA THR A 97 -10.54 -12.69 -10.11
C THR A 97 -9.31 -13.21 -10.83
N SER A 98 -8.54 -12.28 -11.40
CA SER A 98 -7.35 -12.59 -12.17
C SER A 98 -6.26 -11.56 -11.89
N THR A 99 -5.04 -11.88 -12.27
CA THR A 99 -3.93 -10.92 -12.25
C THR A 99 -3.31 -10.84 -13.63
N ALA A 100 -2.80 -9.68 -14.02
CA ALA A 100 -2.08 -9.55 -15.29
C ALA A 100 -0.58 -9.43 -15.04
N LYS A 101 0.20 -10.30 -15.67
CA LYS A 101 1.66 -10.24 -15.69
C LYS A 101 2.13 -9.60 -16.99
N ARG A 102 3.21 -8.81 -16.94
CA ARG A 102 3.93 -8.35 -18.13
C ARG A 102 5.27 -9.08 -18.19
N ASP A 103 5.56 -9.78 -19.28
CA ASP A 103 6.86 -10.41 -19.54
C ASP A 103 7.42 -9.94 -20.91
N THR A 104 8.50 -10.57 -21.37
CA THR A 104 9.13 -10.25 -22.67
C THR A 104 8.22 -10.50 -23.88
N LEU A 105 7.09 -11.19 -23.71
CA LEU A 105 6.11 -11.52 -24.74
C LEU A 105 4.86 -10.62 -24.69
N GLY A 106 4.66 -9.85 -23.61
CA GLY A 106 3.56 -8.91 -23.46
C GLY A 106 2.82 -9.05 -22.14
N ILE A 107 1.58 -8.53 -22.08
CA ILE A 107 0.70 -8.69 -20.91
C ILE A 107 -0.12 -9.97 -21.06
N HIS A 108 -0.13 -10.81 -20.03
CA HIS A 108 -0.89 -12.05 -19.93
C HIS A 108 -1.74 -12.04 -18.65
N GLU A 109 -3.01 -12.40 -18.75
CA GLU A 109 -3.88 -12.58 -17.59
C GLU A 109 -3.89 -14.05 -17.13
N GLU A 110 -3.73 -14.27 -15.82
CA GLU A 110 -3.81 -15.59 -15.19
C GLU A 110 -4.80 -15.56 -14.02
N GLY A 111 -5.67 -16.57 -13.95
CA GLY A 111 -6.71 -16.73 -12.93
C GLY A 111 -7.31 -18.14 -13.00
N GLY A 112 -7.80 -18.66 -11.87
CA GLY A 112 -8.19 -20.06 -11.74
C GLY A 112 -9.53 -20.32 -11.08
N GLY A 113 -10.31 -19.30 -10.71
CA GLY A 113 -11.58 -19.51 -10.02
C GLY A 113 -12.60 -18.38 -10.19
N SER A 114 -13.87 -18.78 -10.28
CA SER A 114 -15.03 -17.93 -10.46
C SER A 114 -15.98 -18.08 -9.26
N THR A 115 -16.55 -16.98 -8.79
CA THR A 115 -17.68 -17.00 -7.86
C THR A 115 -18.96 -16.72 -8.62
N VAL A 116 -19.96 -17.58 -8.46
CA VAL A 116 -21.22 -17.49 -9.18
C VAL A 116 -22.38 -17.36 -8.20
N ILE A 117 -23.27 -16.41 -8.49
CA ILE A 117 -24.57 -16.24 -7.84
C ILE A 117 -25.64 -16.48 -8.90
N HIS A 118 -26.62 -17.31 -8.57
CA HIS A 118 -27.78 -17.58 -9.41
C HIS A 118 -29.04 -17.53 -8.56
N ALA A 119 -30.11 -16.87 -9.03
CA ALA A 119 -31.37 -16.84 -8.30
C ALA A 119 -32.53 -16.51 -9.23
N ILE A 120 -33.76 -16.80 -8.77
CA ILE A 120 -34.96 -16.23 -9.36
C ILE A 120 -35.35 -14.97 -8.59
N ALA A 121 -35.18 -13.81 -9.21
CA ALA A 121 -35.62 -12.55 -8.62
C ALA A 121 -37.11 -12.34 -8.86
N ASN A 122 -37.89 -12.28 -7.78
CA ASN A 122 -39.30 -11.92 -7.82
C ASN A 122 -39.45 -10.42 -7.50
N VAL A 123 -39.84 -9.65 -8.51
CA VAL A 123 -40.16 -8.23 -8.39
C VAL A 123 -41.68 -8.08 -8.32
N THR A 124 -42.19 -7.82 -7.13
CA THR A 124 -43.63 -7.69 -6.85
C THR A 124 -44.00 -6.22 -6.83
N ILE A 125 -44.99 -5.82 -7.62
CA ILE A 125 -45.45 -4.44 -7.67
C ILE A 125 -46.65 -4.32 -6.74
N THR A 126 -46.47 -3.65 -5.61
CA THR A 126 -47.43 -3.61 -4.50
C THR A 126 -48.37 -2.40 -4.58
N GLY A 127 -47.97 -1.34 -5.28
CA GLY A 127 -48.79 -0.15 -5.46
C GLY A 127 -48.22 0.82 -6.49
N GLN A 128 -48.96 1.90 -6.72
CA GLN A 128 -48.53 3.03 -7.53
C GLN A 128 -48.99 4.32 -6.85
N GLU A 129 -48.09 5.30 -6.78
CA GLU A 129 -48.35 6.63 -6.21
C GLU A 129 -49.06 7.55 -7.21
N ASP A 130 -49.60 8.67 -6.72
CA ASP A 130 -50.36 9.63 -7.53
C ASP A 130 -49.55 10.23 -8.69
N ASP A 131 -48.22 10.30 -8.55
CA ASP A 131 -47.29 10.78 -9.59
C ASP A 131 -46.89 9.70 -10.60
N GLY A 132 -47.42 8.48 -10.45
CA GLY A 132 -47.14 7.32 -11.29
C GLY A 132 -45.97 6.46 -10.80
N THR A 133 -45.27 6.84 -9.73
CA THR A 133 -44.16 6.05 -9.16
C THR A 133 -44.66 4.70 -8.67
N PHE A 134 -44.01 3.63 -9.10
CA PHE A 134 -44.33 2.26 -8.68
C PHE A 134 -43.68 1.96 -7.33
N ALA A 135 -44.44 1.36 -6.42
CA ALA A 135 -43.93 0.78 -5.18
C ALA A 135 -43.87 -0.74 -5.32
N GLY A 136 -42.77 -1.34 -4.87
CA GLY A 136 -42.57 -2.77 -5.01
C GLY A 136 -41.71 -3.41 -3.94
N GLU A 137 -41.70 -4.74 -3.98
CA GLU A 137 -40.88 -5.62 -3.14
C GLU A 137 -40.05 -6.53 -4.03
N LEU A 138 -38.76 -6.70 -3.71
CA LEU A 138 -37.82 -7.59 -4.40
C LEU A 138 -37.35 -8.66 -3.42
N ALA A 139 -37.58 -9.93 -3.75
CA ALA A 139 -37.00 -11.06 -3.02
C ALA A 139 -36.35 -12.05 -3.99
N LEU A 140 -35.28 -12.73 -3.55
CA LEU A 140 -34.69 -13.81 -4.31
C LEU A 140 -35.32 -15.14 -3.90
N GLN A 141 -35.64 -15.97 -4.87
CA GLN A 141 -36.15 -17.33 -4.68
C GLN A 141 -35.13 -18.32 -5.23
N GLU A 142 -35.01 -19.45 -4.52
CA GLU A 142 -34.06 -20.50 -4.87
C GLU A 142 -32.64 -19.94 -5.15
N PRO A 143 -32.10 -19.05 -4.30
CA PRO A 143 -30.75 -18.56 -4.52
C PRO A 143 -29.76 -19.72 -4.41
N SER A 144 -28.77 -19.70 -5.29
CA SER A 144 -27.62 -20.59 -5.27
C SER A 144 -26.35 -19.78 -5.39
N LEU A 145 -25.40 -20.05 -4.49
CA LEU A 145 -24.10 -19.41 -4.46
C LEU A 145 -23.04 -20.49 -4.47
N TYR A 146 -22.13 -20.49 -5.44
CA TYR A 146 -21.08 -21.51 -5.57
C TYR A 146 -19.78 -20.94 -6.11
N HIS A 147 -18.66 -21.56 -5.74
CA HIS A 147 -17.34 -21.33 -6.32
C HIS A 147 -17.01 -22.44 -7.32
N THR A 148 -16.32 -22.10 -8.41
CA THR A 148 -15.86 -23.08 -9.40
C THR A 148 -14.49 -22.72 -9.97
N ASP A 149 -13.62 -23.71 -10.12
CA ASP A 149 -12.33 -23.61 -10.85
C ASP A 149 -12.46 -24.08 -12.32
N GLY A 150 -13.70 -24.29 -12.79
CA GLY A 150 -14.02 -24.88 -14.09
C GLY A 150 -14.06 -26.41 -14.09
N THR A 151 -13.59 -27.07 -13.02
CA THR A 151 -13.59 -28.55 -12.88
C THR A 151 -14.30 -29.04 -11.63
N THR A 152 -14.24 -28.29 -10.53
CA THR A 152 -14.88 -28.59 -9.24
C THR A 152 -15.80 -27.46 -8.84
N GLN A 153 -16.96 -27.80 -8.27
CA GLN A 153 -17.90 -26.84 -7.69
C GLN A 153 -17.96 -27.05 -6.18
N SER A 154 -17.88 -25.96 -5.44
CA SER A 154 -18.13 -25.93 -4.00
C SER A 154 -19.29 -24.99 -3.72
N ASP A 155 -20.31 -25.45 -3.00
CA ASP A 155 -21.45 -24.62 -2.63
C ASP A 155 -21.04 -23.66 -1.50
N LEU A 156 -21.46 -22.39 -1.62
CA LEU A 156 -21.11 -21.29 -0.73
C LEU A 156 -22.27 -20.85 0.16
N GLU A 157 -23.34 -21.62 0.20
CA GLU A 157 -24.61 -21.23 0.80
C GLU A 157 -24.82 -21.86 2.18
N ASP A 158 -25.27 -21.04 3.13
CA ASP A 158 -25.80 -21.48 4.41
C ASP A 158 -27.29 -21.11 4.53
N VAL A 159 -28.01 -21.81 5.41
CA VAL A 159 -29.45 -21.65 5.56
C VAL A 159 -29.85 -20.22 5.95
N GLU A 160 -29.06 -19.56 6.81
CA GLU A 160 -29.36 -18.20 7.28
C GLU A 160 -29.22 -17.18 6.15
N THR A 161 -28.17 -17.28 5.32
CA THR A 161 -28.00 -16.42 4.13
C THR A 161 -29.09 -16.64 3.09
N LEU A 162 -29.43 -17.90 2.80
CA LEU A 162 -30.48 -18.24 1.82
C LEU A 162 -31.85 -17.73 2.29
N ASP A 163 -32.16 -17.88 3.59
CA ASP A 163 -33.37 -17.35 4.20
C ASP A 163 -33.39 -15.81 4.15
N ALA A 164 -32.27 -15.15 4.45
CA ALA A 164 -32.16 -13.69 4.41
C ALA A 164 -32.35 -13.12 2.99
N LEU A 165 -31.81 -13.76 1.94
CA LEU A 165 -32.02 -13.36 0.54
C LEU A 165 -33.49 -13.50 0.08
N SER A 166 -34.27 -14.30 0.79
CA SER A 166 -35.71 -14.47 0.57
C SER A 166 -36.56 -13.40 1.27
N ILE A 167 -35.98 -12.60 2.18
CA ILE A 167 -36.65 -11.45 2.81
C ILE A 167 -36.64 -10.27 1.83
N PRO A 168 -37.79 -9.64 1.53
CA PRO A 168 -37.85 -8.65 0.48
C PRO A 168 -37.15 -7.32 0.83
N LEU A 169 -36.46 -6.72 -0.13
CA LEU A 169 -36.22 -5.28 -0.15
C LEU A 169 -37.46 -4.55 -0.64
N ARG A 170 -37.69 -3.35 -0.12
CA ARG A 170 -38.70 -2.44 -0.64
C ARG A 170 -38.05 -1.40 -1.52
N PHE A 171 -38.71 -1.03 -2.61
CA PHE A 171 -38.21 -0.01 -3.52
C PHE A 171 -39.34 0.84 -4.11
N LYS A 172 -38.96 2.02 -4.61
CA LYS A 172 -39.80 2.86 -5.44
C LYS A 172 -39.11 3.13 -6.77
N GLN A 173 -39.85 3.01 -7.87
CA GLN A 173 -39.33 3.25 -9.21
C GLN A 173 -40.25 4.20 -9.98
N ALA A 174 -39.70 5.33 -10.43
CA ALA A 174 -40.41 6.28 -11.27
C ALA A 174 -40.72 5.67 -12.65
N VAL A 175 -41.73 6.21 -13.34
CA VAL A 175 -42.13 5.72 -14.68
C VAL A 175 -41.04 5.84 -15.73
N ASN A 176 -40.03 6.71 -15.54
CA ASN A 176 -38.88 6.80 -16.44
C ASN A 176 -37.76 5.80 -16.10
N GLY A 177 -37.97 4.93 -15.09
CA GLY A 177 -37.07 3.84 -14.71
C GLY A 177 -36.08 4.15 -13.57
N VAL A 178 -36.06 5.39 -13.06
CA VAL A 178 -35.20 5.78 -11.93
C VAL A 178 -35.69 5.14 -10.63
N ILE A 179 -34.80 4.52 -9.86
CA ILE A 179 -35.11 4.06 -8.50
C ILE A 179 -34.94 5.24 -7.55
N THR A 180 -36.03 5.65 -6.90
CA THR A 180 -36.09 6.87 -6.09
C THR A 180 -35.93 6.62 -4.60
N ALA A 181 -36.20 5.39 -4.15
CA ALA A 181 -36.02 4.98 -2.77
C ALA A 181 -35.79 3.47 -2.66
N VAL A 182 -34.97 3.07 -1.69
CA VAL A 182 -34.79 1.67 -1.27
C VAL A 182 -35.00 1.61 0.25
N SER A 183 -35.50 0.49 0.74
CA SER A 183 -35.56 0.22 2.19
C SER A 183 -35.24 -1.24 2.45
N SER A 184 -34.31 -1.47 3.36
CA SER A 184 -33.79 -2.79 3.73
C SER A 184 -34.26 -3.20 5.13
N PRO A 185 -34.36 -4.50 5.43
CA PRO A 185 -34.62 -4.97 6.80
C PRO A 185 -33.52 -4.49 7.74
N ALA A 186 -33.89 -4.00 8.93
CA ALA A 186 -32.96 -3.33 9.84
C ALA A 186 -31.79 -4.22 10.32
N ASP A 187 -32.02 -5.53 10.43
CA ASP A 187 -31.04 -6.51 10.92
C ASP A 187 -30.38 -7.32 9.77
N ALA A 188 -30.65 -6.99 8.50
CA ALA A 188 -30.06 -7.72 7.38
C ALA A 188 -28.56 -7.41 7.24
N PRO A 189 -27.71 -8.44 7.00
CA PRO A 189 -26.30 -8.24 6.70
C PRO A 189 -26.10 -7.42 5.42
N ALA A 190 -25.10 -6.53 5.42
CA ALA A 190 -24.77 -5.67 4.27
C ALA A 190 -24.58 -6.47 2.97
N GLN A 191 -23.91 -7.64 3.03
CA GLN A 191 -23.69 -8.51 1.87
C GLN A 191 -25.01 -9.00 1.25
N VAL A 192 -26.02 -9.37 2.07
CA VAL A 192 -27.33 -9.82 1.60
C VAL A 192 -28.07 -8.68 0.91
N VAL A 193 -28.11 -7.52 1.56
CA VAL A 193 -28.75 -6.31 1.04
C VAL A 193 -28.12 -5.90 -0.28
N ASN A 194 -26.79 -5.93 -0.38
CA ASN A 194 -26.03 -5.61 -1.58
C ASN A 194 -26.34 -6.55 -2.76
N ILE A 195 -26.43 -7.86 -2.54
CA ILE A 195 -26.82 -8.83 -3.60
C ILE A 195 -28.21 -8.49 -4.17
N GLN A 196 -29.17 -8.16 -3.30
CA GLN A 196 -30.52 -7.76 -3.72
C GLN A 196 -30.52 -6.39 -4.42
N LYS A 197 -29.75 -5.41 -3.92
CA LYS A 197 -29.53 -4.12 -4.61
C LYS A 197 -28.93 -4.31 -6.01
N GLY A 198 -28.15 -5.36 -6.23
CA GLY A 198 -27.67 -5.78 -7.56
C GLY A 198 -28.78 -5.97 -8.59
N VAL A 199 -29.90 -6.57 -8.19
CA VAL A 199 -31.08 -6.73 -9.08
C VAL A 199 -31.79 -5.40 -9.30
N LEU A 200 -31.93 -4.57 -8.26
CA LEU A 200 -32.50 -3.22 -8.42
C LEU A 200 -31.65 -2.37 -9.36
N ASN A 201 -30.32 -2.42 -9.25
CA ASN A 201 -29.41 -1.71 -10.14
C ASN A 201 -29.50 -2.23 -11.58
N ALA A 202 -29.76 -3.54 -11.76
CA ALA A 202 -30.06 -4.17 -13.05
C ALA A 202 -31.41 -3.76 -13.67
N LEU A 203 -32.30 -3.14 -12.90
CA LEU A 203 -33.60 -2.62 -13.35
C LEU A 203 -33.59 -1.10 -13.52
N GLN A 204 -32.52 -0.42 -13.10
CA GLN A 204 -32.40 1.03 -13.18
C GLN A 204 -31.90 1.47 -14.56
N VAL A 205 -32.79 2.15 -15.28
CA VAL A 205 -32.50 2.86 -16.53
C VAL A 205 -33.15 4.23 -16.44
N THR A 206 -32.43 5.28 -16.80
CA THR A 206 -32.97 6.66 -16.76
C THR A 206 -33.41 7.10 -18.14
N LEU A 207 -34.67 6.83 -18.51
CA LEU A 207 -35.20 7.15 -19.83
C LEU A 207 -35.52 8.64 -19.98
N VAL A 208 -35.03 9.24 -21.07
CA VAL A 208 -35.33 10.63 -21.46
C VAL A 208 -36.21 10.66 -22.70
N GLU A 209 -37.37 11.30 -22.60
CA GLU A 209 -38.31 11.48 -23.71
C GLU A 209 -37.65 12.28 -24.85
N GLY A 210 -37.80 11.83 -26.09
CA GLY A 210 -37.29 12.51 -27.30
C GLY A 210 -35.77 12.45 -27.56
N GLN A 211 -34.92 11.95 -26.65
CA GLN A 211 -33.46 11.75 -26.85
C GLN A 211 -33.05 10.27 -26.97
N ASP A 212 -32.26 9.92 -27.99
CA ASP A 212 -31.72 8.55 -28.17
C ASP A 212 -30.23 8.44 -27.81
N ASP A 213 -29.56 9.57 -27.56
CA ASP A 213 -28.15 9.64 -27.14
C ASP A 213 -28.03 10.80 -26.15
N TYR A 214 -27.68 10.51 -24.89
CA TYR A 214 -27.66 11.51 -23.82
C TYR A 214 -26.82 11.09 -22.61
N VAL A 215 -26.39 12.09 -21.84
CA VAL A 215 -25.70 11.89 -20.55
C VAL A 215 -26.58 12.37 -19.40
N VAL A 216 -26.71 11.56 -18.36
CA VAL A 216 -27.50 11.88 -17.15
C VAL A 216 -26.71 11.54 -15.89
N GLN A 217 -26.92 12.35 -14.85
CA GLN A 217 -26.43 12.04 -13.51
C GLN A 217 -27.34 10.99 -12.88
N GLU A 218 -26.75 9.89 -12.40
CA GLU A 218 -27.48 8.77 -11.81
C GLU A 218 -26.92 8.41 -10.43
N GLN A 219 -27.83 8.08 -9.50
CA GLN A 219 -27.50 7.47 -8.21
C GLN A 219 -27.52 5.94 -8.40
N ALA A 220 -26.36 5.38 -8.70
CA ALA A 220 -26.20 3.96 -9.00
C ALA A 220 -25.69 3.19 -7.76
N GLY A 221 -25.67 1.86 -7.84
CA GLY A 221 -25.16 1.05 -6.74
C GLY A 221 -23.68 1.25 -6.42
N GLN A 222 -22.90 1.77 -7.37
CA GLN A 222 -21.48 2.12 -7.18
C GLN A 222 -21.26 3.56 -6.70
N GLY A 223 -22.31 4.38 -6.67
CA GLY A 223 -22.26 5.79 -6.27
C GLY A 223 -22.88 6.73 -7.30
N GLU A 224 -22.42 7.97 -7.28
CA GLU A 224 -22.92 9.03 -8.17
C GLU A 224 -22.09 9.09 -9.45
N VAL A 225 -22.74 8.88 -10.59
CA VAL A 225 -22.07 8.70 -11.88
C VAL A 225 -22.79 9.42 -13.01
N GLN A 226 -22.03 10.02 -13.92
CA GLN A 226 -22.53 10.51 -15.21
C GLN A 226 -22.57 9.37 -16.22
N VAL A 227 -23.77 8.96 -16.59
CA VAL A 227 -24.00 7.79 -17.44
C VAL A 227 -24.31 8.25 -18.86
N HIS A 228 -23.62 7.67 -19.84
CA HIS A 228 -23.93 7.83 -21.25
C HIS A 228 -24.88 6.71 -21.71
N TYR A 229 -26.06 7.11 -22.19
CA TYR A 229 -27.07 6.21 -22.74
C TYR A 229 -27.16 6.33 -24.25
N THR A 230 -27.30 5.20 -24.94
CA THR A 230 -27.64 5.13 -26.37
C THR A 230 -28.80 4.18 -26.58
N LEU A 231 -29.84 4.62 -27.29
CA LEU A 231 -31.12 3.92 -27.46
C LEU A 231 -31.35 3.59 -28.93
N GLN A 232 -31.83 2.38 -29.21
CA GLN A 232 -32.14 1.93 -30.56
C GLN A 232 -33.42 1.10 -30.60
N GLU A 233 -34.37 1.49 -31.45
CA GLU A 233 -35.57 0.70 -31.72
C GLU A 233 -35.23 -0.54 -32.56
N GLN A 234 -35.66 -1.71 -32.09
CA GLN A 234 -35.55 -2.98 -32.80
C GLN A 234 -36.89 -3.74 -32.80
N GLY A 235 -36.94 -4.91 -33.44
CA GLY A 235 -38.21 -5.65 -33.62
C GLY A 235 -38.89 -6.06 -32.31
N ASP A 236 -38.12 -6.33 -31.27
CA ASP A 236 -38.50 -6.82 -29.94
C ASP A 236 -38.68 -5.72 -28.88
N GLY A 237 -38.21 -4.51 -29.14
CA GLY A 237 -38.37 -3.37 -28.23
C GLY A 237 -37.28 -2.33 -28.38
N LEU A 238 -37.01 -1.62 -27.29
CA LEU A 238 -35.97 -0.61 -27.21
C LEU A 238 -34.69 -1.23 -26.63
N HIS A 239 -33.63 -1.28 -27.44
CA HIS A 239 -32.30 -1.70 -27.02
C HIS A 239 -31.58 -0.49 -26.44
N ILE A 240 -31.00 -0.64 -25.25
CA ILE A 240 -30.43 0.46 -24.48
C ILE A 240 -29.01 0.06 -24.09
N THR A 241 -28.03 0.86 -24.50
CA THR A 241 -26.65 0.73 -24.06
C THR A 241 -26.37 1.77 -22.99
N LYS A 242 -25.73 1.33 -21.91
CA LYS A 242 -25.28 2.13 -20.77
C LYS A 242 -23.77 2.01 -20.67
N HIS A 243 -23.07 3.15 -20.64
CA HIS A 243 -21.61 3.19 -20.54
C HIS A 243 -21.14 4.28 -19.57
N TYR A 244 -20.12 3.95 -18.79
CA TYR A 244 -19.37 4.90 -17.95
C TYR A 244 -17.98 4.34 -17.63
N THR A 245 -17.05 5.21 -17.27
CA THR A 245 -15.69 4.85 -16.86
C THR A 245 -15.40 5.36 -15.45
N GLN A 246 -14.18 5.13 -14.93
CA GLN A 246 -13.80 5.69 -13.62
C GLN A 246 -13.92 7.23 -13.58
N ASP A 247 -13.72 7.92 -14.71
CA ASP A 247 -13.73 9.38 -14.79
C ASP A 247 -15.16 9.96 -14.80
N SER A 248 -16.17 9.09 -15.02
CA SER A 248 -17.58 9.46 -15.02
C SER A 248 -18.14 9.67 -13.60
N PHE A 249 -17.47 9.18 -12.56
CA PHE A 249 -17.96 9.27 -11.18
C PHE A 249 -17.72 10.65 -10.58
N THR A 250 -18.79 11.32 -10.14
CA THR A 250 -18.67 12.49 -9.25
C THR A 250 -18.41 12.04 -7.82
N ARG A 251 -18.90 10.86 -7.44
CA ARG A 251 -18.64 10.21 -6.16
C ARG A 251 -18.71 8.70 -6.31
N LEU A 252 -17.56 8.04 -6.40
CA LEU A 252 -17.45 6.59 -6.28
C LEU A 252 -17.51 6.18 -4.80
N ILE A 253 -18.35 5.21 -4.46
CA ILE A 253 -18.38 4.62 -3.12
C ILE A 253 -17.13 3.77 -2.94
N LYS A 254 -16.27 4.16 -2.02
CA LYS A 254 -15.05 3.42 -1.70
C LYS A 254 -14.62 3.65 -0.26
N ALA A 255 -14.00 2.63 0.34
CA ALA A 255 -13.22 2.78 1.58
C ALA A 255 -11.73 2.84 1.23
N GLY A 256 -10.94 3.65 1.95
CA GLY A 256 -9.50 3.82 1.72
C GLY A 256 -9.15 5.07 0.89
N ASP A 257 -7.93 5.58 1.11
CA ASP A 257 -7.52 6.90 0.63
C ASP A 257 -7.05 6.89 -0.84
N GLN A 258 -7.49 7.91 -1.59
CA GLN A 258 -7.21 8.29 -2.99
C GLN A 258 -6.20 7.43 -3.79
N ALA A 259 -6.61 6.24 -4.24
CA ALA A 259 -5.91 5.53 -5.32
C ALA A 259 -6.33 6.11 -6.68
N ASN A 260 -5.49 6.98 -7.26
CA ASN A 260 -5.63 7.48 -8.64
C ASN A 260 -5.38 6.40 -9.71
N SER A 261 -5.25 5.13 -9.31
CA SER A 261 -4.79 4.00 -10.11
C SER A 261 -5.89 2.99 -10.47
N MET A 262 -7.16 3.23 -10.13
CA MET A 262 -8.24 2.32 -10.52
C MET A 262 -8.70 2.62 -11.95
N LYS A 263 -8.72 1.60 -12.82
CA LYS A 263 -9.33 1.69 -14.15
C LYS A 263 -10.62 0.88 -14.15
N LEU A 264 -11.70 1.50 -14.62
CA LEU A 264 -13.02 0.88 -14.72
C LEU A 264 -13.53 1.03 -16.15
N GLN A 265 -13.92 -0.11 -16.73
CA GLN A 265 -14.60 -0.15 -18.02
C GLN A 265 -15.79 -1.08 -17.93
N ASN A 266 -16.88 -0.71 -18.59
CA ASN A 266 -18.07 -1.54 -18.67
C ASN A 266 -18.71 -1.52 -20.05
N ALA A 267 -19.47 -2.57 -20.31
CA ALA A 267 -20.44 -2.66 -21.38
C ALA A 267 -21.72 -3.22 -20.76
N ILE A 268 -22.78 -2.41 -20.73
CA ILE A 268 -24.06 -2.78 -20.14
C ILE A 268 -25.15 -2.57 -21.20
N GLU A 269 -25.94 -3.61 -21.44
CA GLU A 269 -26.98 -3.63 -22.46
C GLU A 269 -28.31 -4.08 -21.85
N PHE A 270 -29.39 -3.41 -22.23
CA PHE A 270 -30.75 -3.73 -21.81
C PHE A 270 -31.68 -3.84 -23.01
N VAL A 271 -32.76 -4.60 -22.84
CA VAL A 271 -33.91 -4.62 -23.76
C VAL A 271 -35.16 -4.29 -22.96
N LEU A 272 -35.85 -3.21 -23.33
CA LEU A 272 -37.18 -2.85 -22.84
C LEU A 272 -38.21 -3.42 -23.82
N ASP A 273 -38.98 -4.41 -23.38
CA ASP A 273 -39.98 -5.13 -24.18
C ASP A 273 -41.13 -4.18 -24.58
N ARG A 274 -41.42 -4.10 -25.88
CA ARG A 274 -42.45 -3.18 -26.40
C ARG A 274 -43.85 -3.49 -25.89
N GLU A 275 -44.20 -4.76 -25.77
CA GLU A 275 -45.56 -5.18 -25.41
C GLU A 275 -45.76 -5.15 -23.90
N LYS A 276 -44.75 -5.58 -23.15
CA LYS A 276 -44.82 -5.65 -21.68
C LYS A 276 -44.45 -4.33 -20.99
N GLY A 277 -43.69 -3.46 -21.65
CA GLY A 277 -43.24 -2.18 -21.11
C GLY A 277 -42.30 -2.31 -19.91
N VAL A 278 -41.58 -3.44 -19.79
CA VAL A 278 -40.62 -3.71 -18.71
C VAL A 278 -39.33 -4.27 -19.31
N ILE A 279 -38.22 -4.21 -18.55
CA ILE A 279 -36.96 -4.83 -18.98
C ILE A 279 -37.20 -6.33 -19.16
N SER A 280 -36.91 -6.84 -20.36
CA SER A 280 -36.94 -8.28 -20.66
C SER A 280 -35.58 -8.93 -20.53
N SER A 281 -34.50 -8.18 -20.79
CA SER A 281 -33.14 -8.66 -20.55
C SER A 281 -32.18 -7.53 -20.19
N MET A 282 -31.19 -7.85 -19.37
CA MET A 282 -30.00 -7.04 -19.13
C MET A 282 -28.78 -7.95 -19.16
N VAL A 283 -27.69 -7.52 -19.78
CA VAL A 283 -26.38 -8.17 -19.71
C VAL A 283 -25.34 -7.10 -19.41
N TYR A 284 -24.39 -7.41 -18.54
CA TYR A 284 -23.25 -6.54 -18.32
C TYR A 284 -21.93 -7.31 -18.29
N ASN A 285 -20.87 -6.61 -18.70
CA ASN A 285 -19.49 -6.97 -18.45
C ASN A 285 -18.79 -5.74 -17.87
N GLU A 286 -18.13 -5.90 -16.74
CA GLU A 286 -17.36 -4.87 -16.07
C GLU A 286 -15.96 -5.39 -15.76
N GLY A 287 -14.95 -4.60 -16.09
CA GLY A 287 -13.56 -4.83 -15.72
C GLY A 287 -13.09 -3.72 -14.78
N ILE A 288 -12.60 -4.11 -13.61
CA ILE A 288 -11.94 -3.22 -12.65
C ILE A 288 -10.49 -3.70 -12.52
N ALA A 289 -9.53 -2.81 -12.77
CA ALA A 289 -8.11 -3.10 -12.60
C ALA A 289 -7.48 -2.14 -11.58
N SER A 290 -6.67 -2.70 -10.68
CA SER A 290 -5.78 -1.93 -9.81
C SER A 290 -4.44 -1.72 -10.51
N GLY A 291 -4.15 -0.50 -10.99
CA GLY A 291 -2.91 -0.16 -11.68
C GLY A 291 -3.13 0.70 -12.92
N ASP A 292 -2.06 1.30 -13.43
CA ASP A 292 -2.11 2.19 -14.60
C ASP A 292 -2.14 1.44 -15.94
N GLY A 293 -1.76 0.15 -15.98
CA GLY A 293 -1.75 -0.70 -17.19
C GLY A 293 -0.81 -0.24 -18.32
N ASN A 294 -0.29 0.98 -18.23
CA ASN A 294 0.46 1.70 -19.24
C ASN A 294 1.81 2.18 -18.70
N ALA A 295 2.54 1.31 -17.99
CA ALA A 295 3.93 1.62 -17.67
C ALA A 295 4.72 1.80 -18.98
N ASP A 296 5.39 2.94 -19.11
CA ASP A 296 6.35 3.25 -20.16
C ASP A 296 7.49 2.23 -20.09
N PHE A 297 7.78 1.60 -21.23
CA PHE A 297 8.88 0.66 -21.37
C PHE A 297 10.23 1.39 -21.24
N ASP A 298 11.06 1.01 -20.25
CA ASP A 298 12.47 1.43 -20.22
C ASP A 298 13.34 0.40 -20.99
N PRO A 299 13.77 0.72 -22.23
CA PRO A 299 14.57 -0.19 -23.04
C PRO A 299 15.95 -0.51 -22.44
N SER A 300 16.40 0.21 -21.41
CA SER A 300 17.65 -0.08 -20.69
C SER A 300 17.51 -1.23 -19.68
N ASN A 301 16.29 -1.66 -19.38
CA ASN A 301 15.99 -2.67 -18.36
C ASN A 301 15.83 -4.06 -19.00
N THR A 302 16.94 -4.73 -19.28
CA THR A 302 16.90 -6.07 -19.87
C THR A 302 16.49 -7.12 -18.82
N GLY A 303 15.20 -7.47 -18.78
CA GLY A 303 14.71 -8.70 -18.12
C GLY A 303 13.48 -8.56 -17.24
N PHE A 304 13.09 -7.34 -16.82
CA PHE A 304 11.90 -7.13 -15.99
C PHE A 304 11.50 -5.65 -15.93
N ASP A 305 10.22 -5.33 -16.17
CA ASP A 305 9.70 -3.94 -16.22
C ASP A 305 8.52 -3.69 -15.23
N GLY A 306 8.37 -4.56 -14.23
CA GLY A 306 7.32 -4.43 -13.21
C GLY A 306 6.04 -5.24 -13.47
N VAL A 307 5.18 -5.30 -12.45
CA VAL A 307 3.77 -5.71 -12.59
C VAL A 307 2.95 -4.44 -12.88
N THR A 308 2.29 -4.37 -14.03
CA THR A 308 1.54 -3.17 -14.45
C THR A 308 0.13 -3.06 -13.87
N THR A 309 -0.43 -4.18 -13.40
CA THR A 309 -1.76 -4.28 -12.75
C THR A 309 -1.77 -5.44 -11.77
N TRP A 310 -2.03 -5.19 -10.47
CA TRP A 310 -1.90 -6.21 -9.42
C TRP A 310 -3.10 -7.15 -9.33
N SER A 311 -4.28 -6.71 -9.75
CA SER A 311 -5.52 -7.48 -9.75
C SER A 311 -6.48 -6.90 -10.79
N THR A 312 -7.05 -7.77 -11.61
CA THR A 312 -8.14 -7.47 -12.54
C THR A 312 -9.34 -8.32 -12.13
N ILE A 313 -10.44 -7.64 -11.83
CA ILE A 313 -11.70 -8.28 -11.49
C ILE A 313 -12.63 -8.07 -12.67
N LYS A 314 -13.12 -9.18 -13.21
CA LYS A 314 -14.12 -9.19 -14.27
C LYS A 314 -15.43 -9.65 -13.67
N SER A 315 -16.40 -8.76 -13.66
CA SER A 315 -17.76 -9.06 -13.23
C SER A 315 -18.66 -9.11 -14.45
N ALA A 316 -19.33 -10.24 -14.66
CA ALA A 316 -20.31 -10.41 -15.70
C ALA A 316 -21.65 -10.81 -15.08
N GLY A 317 -22.75 -10.40 -15.67
CA GLY A 317 -24.04 -10.87 -15.22
C GLY A 317 -25.17 -10.65 -16.19
N ARG A 318 -26.29 -11.31 -15.89
CA ARG A 318 -27.51 -11.28 -16.70
C ARG A 318 -28.74 -11.22 -15.82
N LEU A 319 -29.77 -10.57 -16.35
CA LEU A 319 -31.13 -10.60 -15.85
C LEU A 319 -32.05 -10.91 -17.04
N ALA A 320 -32.95 -11.88 -16.94
CA ALA A 320 -33.87 -12.23 -18.03
C ALA A 320 -35.29 -12.49 -17.51
N LEU A 321 -36.30 -11.84 -18.10
CA LEU A 321 -37.69 -11.98 -17.71
C LEU A 321 -38.22 -13.38 -18.10
N LEU A 322 -38.58 -14.18 -17.10
CA LEU A 322 -39.18 -15.50 -17.28
C LEU A 322 -40.70 -15.43 -17.48
N GLY A 323 -41.35 -14.47 -16.85
CA GLY A 323 -42.80 -14.31 -16.95
C GLY A 323 -43.38 -13.33 -15.93
N VAL A 324 -44.66 -13.02 -16.13
CA VAL A 324 -45.44 -12.13 -15.27
C VAL A 324 -46.62 -12.92 -14.71
N ASN A 325 -46.70 -13.01 -13.39
CA ASN A 325 -47.71 -13.79 -12.68
C ASN A 325 -48.56 -12.89 -11.77
N ASP A 326 -49.74 -13.35 -11.36
CA ASP A 326 -50.49 -12.70 -10.28
C ASP A 326 -49.74 -12.85 -8.95
N ALA A 327 -49.66 -11.77 -8.17
CA ALA A 327 -49.10 -11.81 -6.83
C ALA A 327 -50.00 -12.65 -5.92
N ILE A 328 -49.44 -13.73 -5.39
CA ILE A 328 -50.10 -14.49 -4.33
C ILE A 328 -49.97 -13.66 -3.06
N VAL A 329 -51.09 -13.25 -2.48
CA VAL A 329 -51.14 -12.55 -1.18
C VAL A 329 -50.55 -13.48 -0.11
N GLY A 330 -49.26 -13.33 0.18
CA GLY A 330 -48.54 -14.06 1.22
C GLY A 330 -48.99 -13.61 2.61
N LYS A 331 -49.11 -14.57 3.54
CA LYS A 331 -49.55 -14.37 4.93
C LYS A 331 -48.79 -13.24 5.62
N ALA A 332 -49.54 -12.35 6.27
CA ALA A 332 -49.03 -11.50 7.35
C ALA A 332 -48.35 -12.38 8.41
N GLY A 333 -47.04 -12.22 8.58
CA GLY A 333 -46.27 -12.98 9.53
C GLY A 333 -44.86 -12.43 9.66
N ILE A 334 -44.58 -11.86 10.84
CA ILE A 334 -43.38 -11.15 11.28
C ILE A 334 -43.40 -9.66 10.89
N GLU A 335 -43.59 -8.81 11.90
CA GLU A 335 -43.49 -7.35 11.84
C GLU A 335 -42.00 -6.99 11.69
N LEU A 336 -41.48 -7.03 10.45
CA LEU A 336 -40.10 -6.66 10.15
C LEU A 336 -39.95 -5.13 10.17
N THR A 337 -38.93 -4.65 10.87
CA THR A 337 -38.57 -3.23 10.86
C THR A 337 -37.69 -2.94 9.64
N TYR A 338 -38.08 -1.95 8.84
CA TYR A 338 -37.31 -1.50 7.68
C TYR A 338 -36.61 -0.19 8.00
N ARG A 339 -35.37 -0.06 7.53
CA ARG A 339 -34.61 1.21 7.55
C ARG A 339 -34.63 1.84 6.17
N ALA A 340 -34.63 3.17 6.13
CA ALA A 340 -34.44 3.92 4.89
C ALA A 340 -33.02 3.67 4.38
N ASP A 341 -32.89 3.44 3.07
CA ASP A 341 -31.66 3.04 2.41
C ASP A 341 -31.61 3.71 1.02
N SER A 342 -30.55 3.44 0.26
CA SER A 342 -30.41 3.88 -1.12
C SER A 342 -29.93 2.74 -2.00
N LEU A 343 -29.80 2.97 -3.31
CA LEU A 343 -29.25 1.95 -4.21
C LEU A 343 -27.74 1.72 -3.98
N ALA A 344 -27.05 2.69 -3.37
CA ALA A 344 -25.64 2.64 -3.00
C ALA A 344 -25.28 1.38 -2.21
N ALA A 345 -24.13 0.78 -2.55
CA ALA A 345 -23.56 -0.33 -1.80
C ALA A 345 -23.28 0.05 -0.35
N GLU A 346 -23.63 -0.84 0.57
CA GLU A 346 -23.13 -0.79 1.94
C GLU A 346 -21.71 -1.38 1.95
N LEU A 347 -20.71 -0.57 2.29
CA LEU A 347 -19.33 -1.05 2.39
C LEU A 347 -19.22 -2.01 3.58
N THR A 348 -18.65 -3.18 3.33
CA THR A 348 -18.25 -4.13 4.38
C THR A 348 -16.89 -3.70 4.92
N GLU A 349 -16.70 -3.73 6.25
CA GLU A 349 -15.36 -3.55 6.81
C GLU A 349 -14.48 -4.69 6.29
N GLY A 350 -13.31 -4.34 5.74
CA GLY A 350 -12.35 -5.31 5.22
C GLY A 350 -11.98 -6.34 6.29
N TYR A 351 -11.75 -7.58 5.86
CA TYR A 351 -11.45 -8.66 6.77
C TYR A 351 -10.05 -8.51 7.42
N PRO A 352 -9.88 -8.74 8.74
CA PRO A 352 -8.57 -8.57 9.37
C PRO A 352 -7.61 -9.74 9.06
N ASN A 353 -8.03 -11.01 9.05
CA ASN A 353 -7.13 -12.17 8.78
C ASN A 353 -6.97 -12.48 7.27
N GLN A 354 -6.38 -11.54 6.54
CA GLN A 354 -6.35 -11.53 5.07
C GLN A 354 -5.67 -12.74 4.44
N ASP A 355 -4.73 -13.36 5.16
CA ASP A 355 -4.02 -14.57 4.70
C ASP A 355 -4.80 -15.88 4.99
N GLY A 356 -5.96 -15.80 5.65
CA GLY A 356 -6.80 -16.94 6.05
C GLY A 356 -6.07 -17.95 6.93
N ILE A 357 -5.20 -17.44 7.81
CA ILE A 357 -4.41 -18.28 8.70
C ILE A 357 -5.31 -18.81 9.81
N ASP A 358 -5.46 -20.13 9.87
CA ASP A 358 -6.04 -20.80 11.03
C ASP A 358 -4.95 -20.96 12.11
N LEU A 359 -4.94 -20.07 13.10
CA LEU A 359 -3.97 -20.07 14.19
C LEU A 359 -4.00 -21.37 15.02
N SER A 360 -5.10 -22.13 15.01
CA SER A 360 -5.19 -23.42 15.70
C SER A 360 -4.31 -24.51 15.06
N GLN A 361 -3.94 -24.34 13.78
CA GLN A 361 -3.08 -25.25 13.03
C GLN A 361 -1.62 -24.77 12.95
N VAL A 362 -1.32 -23.58 13.49
CA VAL A 362 0.03 -23.01 13.47
C VAL A 362 0.80 -23.38 14.74
N ASP A 363 1.99 -23.94 14.56
CA ASP A 363 2.96 -24.09 15.65
C ASP A 363 3.65 -22.73 15.90
N LEU A 364 3.05 -21.91 16.75
CA LEU A 364 3.54 -20.56 17.06
C LEU A 364 4.91 -20.57 17.73
N ASP A 365 5.23 -21.57 18.54
CA ASP A 365 6.55 -21.70 19.16
C ASP A 365 7.63 -21.94 18.10
N SER A 366 7.34 -22.75 17.08
CA SER A 366 8.25 -22.96 15.95
C SER A 366 8.42 -21.70 15.10
N GLU A 367 7.37 -20.92 14.86
CA GLU A 367 7.47 -19.67 14.08
C GLU A 367 8.30 -18.61 14.83
N LEU A 368 8.10 -18.48 16.14
CA LEU A 368 8.90 -17.60 16.99
C LEU A 368 10.37 -18.06 17.06
N ALA A 369 10.62 -19.37 17.16
CA ALA A 369 11.97 -19.92 17.17
C ALA A 369 12.73 -19.70 15.85
N ARG A 370 12.02 -19.63 14.70
CA ARG A 370 12.63 -19.29 13.41
C ARG A 370 13.15 -17.86 13.39
N LEU A 371 12.34 -16.90 13.87
CA LEU A 371 12.80 -15.52 14.03
C LEU A 371 14.02 -15.46 14.96
N GLU A 372 14.00 -16.15 16.09
CA GLU A 372 15.14 -16.13 17.02
C GLU A 372 16.42 -16.75 16.45
N GLY A 373 16.30 -17.78 15.60
CA GLY A 373 17.43 -18.41 14.92
C GLY A 373 18.03 -17.56 13.80
N GLU A 374 17.20 -16.76 13.14
CA GLU A 374 17.57 -15.88 12.03
C GLU A 374 16.90 -14.49 12.21
N PRO A 375 17.33 -13.69 13.22
CA PRO A 375 16.64 -12.45 13.61
C PRO A 375 16.64 -11.37 12.53
N ASP A 376 17.60 -11.45 11.61
CA ASP A 376 17.73 -10.52 10.50
C ASP A 376 16.97 -10.98 9.24
N ASN A 377 16.24 -12.10 9.30
CA ASN A 377 15.51 -12.63 8.15
C ASN A 377 14.11 -11.98 8.03
N PRO A 378 13.87 -11.18 6.97
CA PRO A 378 12.62 -10.44 6.79
C PRO A 378 11.40 -11.35 6.55
N GLU A 379 11.60 -12.57 6.06
CA GLU A 379 10.49 -13.51 5.84
C GLU A 379 9.88 -13.94 7.18
N HIS A 380 10.70 -14.14 8.21
CA HIS A 380 10.20 -14.48 9.55
C HIS A 380 9.49 -13.29 10.20
N HIS A 381 9.98 -12.06 9.97
CA HIS A 381 9.32 -10.83 10.43
C HIS A 381 7.94 -10.66 9.79
N ALA A 382 7.87 -10.71 8.45
CA ALA A 382 6.62 -10.63 7.71
C ALA A 382 5.63 -11.73 8.11
N ARG A 383 6.14 -12.96 8.35
CA ARG A 383 5.33 -14.07 8.84
C ARG A 383 4.71 -13.78 10.20
N LEU A 384 5.44 -13.19 11.15
CA LEU A 384 4.89 -12.82 12.45
C LEU A 384 3.84 -11.70 12.35
N LEU A 385 4.02 -10.73 11.45
CA LEU A 385 3.00 -9.71 11.20
C LEU A 385 1.67 -10.33 10.72
N SER A 386 1.72 -11.26 9.75
CA SER A 386 0.54 -12.01 9.31
C SER A 386 -0.12 -12.82 10.45
N LEU A 387 0.68 -13.38 11.37
CA LEU A 387 0.16 -14.14 12.52
C LEU A 387 -0.53 -13.24 13.55
N ILE A 388 0.03 -12.05 13.81
CA ILE A 388 -0.58 -11.05 14.72
C ILE A 388 -1.89 -10.54 14.12
N GLU A 389 -1.93 -10.30 12.81
CA GLU A 389 -3.16 -9.89 12.13
C GLU A 389 -4.22 -11.00 12.19
N ALA A 390 -3.81 -12.24 11.98
CA ALA A 390 -4.68 -13.40 12.13
C ALA A 390 -5.32 -13.50 13.53
N ASP A 391 -4.54 -13.15 14.55
CA ASP A 391 -4.96 -13.15 15.95
C ASP A 391 -6.01 -12.08 16.22
N THR A 392 -5.75 -10.85 15.73
CA THR A 392 -6.69 -9.73 15.88
C THR A 392 -8.03 -9.96 15.19
N ALA A 393 -8.10 -10.88 14.22
CA ALA A 393 -9.31 -11.15 13.46
C ALA A 393 -10.28 -12.15 14.11
N ASP A 394 -9.83 -12.96 15.05
CA ASP A 394 -10.67 -13.95 15.73
C ASP A 394 -10.85 -13.58 17.21
N PRO A 395 -11.94 -12.88 17.57
CA PRO A 395 -12.19 -12.47 18.94
C PRO A 395 -12.47 -13.64 19.91
N ASN A 396 -12.66 -14.87 19.40
CA ASN A 396 -12.87 -16.07 20.21
C ASN A 396 -11.59 -16.91 20.36
N ASN A 397 -10.48 -16.48 19.78
CA ASN A 397 -9.21 -17.15 19.93
C ASN A 397 -8.72 -17.02 21.38
N ASN A 398 -8.27 -18.14 21.97
CA ASN A 398 -7.64 -18.15 23.29
C ASN A 398 -6.11 -17.89 23.20
N ILE A 399 -5.60 -17.74 21.99
CA ILE A 399 -4.21 -17.39 21.71
C ILE A 399 -4.12 -15.86 21.70
N ASP A 400 -3.03 -15.34 22.22
CA ASP A 400 -2.67 -13.92 22.11
C ASP A 400 -1.21 -13.88 21.65
N VAL A 401 -1.02 -13.64 20.36
CA VAL A 401 0.29 -13.69 19.69
C VAL A 401 1.19 -12.58 20.23
N LEU A 402 0.65 -11.40 20.51
CA LEU A 402 1.41 -10.31 21.11
C LEU A 402 1.88 -10.65 22.54
N LYS A 403 1.03 -11.30 23.36
CA LYS A 403 1.47 -11.80 24.69
C LYS A 403 2.50 -12.92 24.59
N LEU A 404 2.44 -13.77 23.56
CA LEU A 404 3.49 -14.75 23.27
C LEU A 404 4.81 -14.05 22.92
N ILE A 405 4.77 -13.05 22.04
CA ILE A 405 5.92 -12.22 21.69
C ILE A 405 6.49 -11.54 22.93
N ALA A 406 5.67 -10.94 23.79
CA ALA A 406 6.13 -10.31 25.03
C ALA A 406 6.90 -11.29 25.94
N ARG A 407 6.41 -12.53 26.07
CA ARG A 407 7.10 -13.58 26.84
C ARG A 407 8.44 -13.99 26.21
N ARG A 408 8.49 -14.16 24.88
CA ARG A 408 9.74 -14.50 24.17
C ARG A 408 10.74 -13.35 24.20
N LEU A 409 10.28 -12.12 24.04
CA LEU A 409 11.09 -10.91 24.15
C LEU A 409 11.68 -10.78 25.56
N GLN A 410 10.88 -10.98 26.61
CA GLN A 410 11.37 -11.01 28.00
C GLN A 410 12.44 -12.09 28.21
N ALA A 411 12.20 -13.31 27.72
CA ALA A 411 13.14 -14.43 27.85
C ALA A 411 14.46 -14.18 27.12
N ASN A 412 14.42 -13.46 26.01
CA ASN A 412 15.57 -13.14 25.17
C ASN A 412 16.11 -11.72 25.35
N ALA A 413 15.70 -10.99 26.40
CA ALA A 413 16.04 -9.58 26.60
C ALA A 413 17.55 -9.28 26.67
N ALA A 414 18.36 -10.27 27.05
CA ALA A 414 19.82 -10.16 27.10
C ALA A 414 20.50 -10.34 25.74
N SER A 415 19.78 -10.77 24.70
CA SER A 415 20.28 -10.91 23.33
C SER A 415 19.80 -9.73 22.51
N ASP A 416 20.66 -8.73 22.29
CA ASP A 416 20.29 -7.53 21.53
C ASP A 416 19.72 -7.90 20.14
N ALA A 417 20.34 -8.83 19.41
CA ALA A 417 19.87 -9.24 18.08
C ALA A 417 18.44 -9.81 18.07
N ILE A 418 18.09 -10.64 19.06
CA ILE A 418 16.75 -11.23 19.14
C ILE A 418 15.75 -10.20 19.67
N ALA A 419 16.15 -9.42 20.68
CA ALA A 419 15.30 -8.38 21.26
C ALA A 419 14.92 -7.33 20.21
N THR A 420 15.88 -6.87 19.39
CA THR A 420 15.62 -5.90 18.32
C THR A 420 14.66 -6.46 17.27
N ALA A 421 14.80 -7.73 16.88
CA ALA A 421 13.89 -8.36 15.92
C ALA A 421 12.42 -8.36 16.40
N TYR A 422 12.18 -8.67 17.68
CA TYR A 422 10.84 -8.56 18.28
C TYR A 422 10.37 -7.11 18.42
N ILE A 423 11.26 -6.19 18.78
CA ILE A 423 10.95 -4.75 18.86
C ILE A 423 10.53 -4.20 17.49
N ASP A 424 11.16 -4.65 16.40
CA ASP A 424 10.78 -4.28 15.03
C ASP A 424 9.38 -4.79 14.67
N VAL A 425 9.02 -6.00 15.10
CA VAL A 425 7.66 -6.53 14.94
C VAL A 425 6.67 -5.64 15.68
N LEU A 426 6.95 -5.29 16.95
CA LEU A 426 6.10 -4.41 17.75
C LEU A 426 5.95 -3.01 17.14
N GLY A 427 7.05 -2.43 16.65
CA GLY A 427 7.07 -1.15 15.96
C GLY A 427 6.24 -1.15 14.69
N SER A 428 6.33 -2.22 13.90
CA SER A 428 5.56 -2.41 12.67
C SER A 428 4.06 -2.60 12.93
N VAL A 429 3.70 -3.28 14.02
CA VAL A 429 2.30 -3.48 14.43
C VAL A 429 1.69 -2.17 14.93
N GLY A 430 2.42 -1.42 15.76
CA GLY A 430 2.07 -0.07 16.19
C GLY A 430 0.76 0.08 17.00
N THR A 431 0.02 -0.99 17.26
CA THR A 431 -1.21 -0.98 18.07
C THR A 431 -0.94 -0.50 19.50
N ALA A 432 -1.97 -0.05 20.21
CA ALA A 432 -1.83 0.39 21.61
C ALA A 432 -1.14 -0.68 22.49
N GLN A 433 -1.47 -1.96 22.31
CA GLN A 433 -0.85 -3.07 23.02
C GLN A 433 0.63 -3.28 22.63
N ALA A 434 0.98 -3.13 21.35
CA ALA A 434 2.37 -3.20 20.92
C ALA A 434 3.20 -2.02 21.48
N GLN A 435 2.62 -0.82 21.51
CA GLN A 435 3.23 0.36 22.12
C GLN A 435 3.42 0.20 23.63
N GLU A 436 2.48 -0.43 24.35
CA GLU A 436 2.65 -0.80 25.76
C GLU A 436 3.88 -1.68 26.00
N MET A 437 4.16 -2.61 25.08
CA MET A 437 5.35 -3.48 25.15
C MET A 437 6.64 -2.71 24.83
N LEU A 438 6.62 -1.82 23.84
CA LEU A 438 7.75 -0.91 23.55
C LEU A 438 8.05 0.00 24.76
N ASN A 439 7.01 0.54 25.40
CA ASN A 439 7.14 1.34 26.62
C ASN A 439 7.75 0.52 27.77
N ALA A 440 7.40 -0.75 27.88
CA ALA A 440 8.01 -1.64 28.85
C ALA A 440 9.51 -1.90 28.54
N VAL A 441 9.92 -2.07 27.28
CA VAL A 441 11.35 -2.17 26.91
C VAL A 441 12.14 -0.93 27.40
N LEU A 442 11.51 0.25 27.36
CA LEU A 442 12.06 1.51 27.87
C LEU A 442 12.01 1.66 29.39
N GLY A 443 11.45 0.67 30.10
CA GLY A 443 11.41 0.61 31.56
C GLY A 443 10.11 1.12 32.19
N ASN A 444 9.06 1.40 31.42
CA ASN A 444 7.75 1.74 31.98
C ASN A 444 7.01 0.47 32.44
N PRO A 445 6.78 0.27 33.76
CA PRO A 445 6.23 -0.98 34.27
C PRO A 445 4.70 -1.02 34.33
N GLN A 446 3.99 0.02 33.85
CA GLN A 446 2.55 0.18 34.09
C GLN A 446 1.69 -0.99 33.59
N VAL A 447 1.97 -1.52 32.39
CA VAL A 447 1.19 -2.61 31.79
C VAL A 447 1.93 -3.95 31.79
N TYR A 448 3.22 -3.94 31.45
CA TYR A 448 4.07 -5.16 31.42
C TYR A 448 5.23 -5.06 32.42
N PRO A 449 5.00 -5.19 33.74
CA PRO A 449 6.01 -4.95 34.77
C PRO A 449 7.17 -5.94 34.74
N GLU A 450 6.93 -7.19 34.34
CA GLU A 450 7.99 -8.21 34.22
C GLU A 450 8.89 -7.96 33.01
N LEU A 451 8.29 -7.56 31.88
CA LEU A 451 9.01 -7.15 30.68
C LEU A 451 9.86 -5.91 30.98
N ALA A 452 9.31 -4.93 31.69
CA ALA A 452 10.02 -3.70 32.05
C ALA A 452 11.22 -3.90 32.99
N GLN A 453 11.25 -5.02 33.72
CA GLN A 453 12.38 -5.40 34.57
C GLN A 453 13.40 -6.31 33.87
N ALA A 454 13.11 -6.73 32.62
CA ALA A 454 14.02 -7.58 31.87
C ALA A 454 15.34 -6.84 31.53
N PRO A 455 16.46 -7.55 31.42
CA PRO A 455 17.78 -6.94 31.28
C PRO A 455 18.08 -6.48 29.84
N PHE A 456 17.26 -5.59 29.28
CA PHE A 456 17.47 -5.04 27.94
C PHE A 456 18.77 -4.23 27.86
N GLY A 457 19.58 -4.56 26.85
CA GLY A 457 20.78 -3.81 26.51
C GLY A 457 20.48 -2.42 25.94
N PRO A 458 21.48 -1.53 25.87
CA PRO A 458 21.33 -0.21 25.27
C PRO A 458 20.84 -0.26 23.81
N ALA A 459 21.26 -1.26 23.02
CA ALA A 459 20.85 -1.40 21.63
C ALA A 459 19.35 -1.70 21.49
N ALA A 460 18.80 -2.58 22.33
CA ALA A 460 17.37 -2.86 22.35
C ALA A 460 16.54 -1.61 22.75
N LYS A 461 16.99 -0.85 23.75
CA LYS A 461 16.29 0.39 24.16
C LYS A 461 16.37 1.48 23.09
N ASP A 462 17.53 1.63 22.46
CA ASP A 462 17.72 2.53 21.32
C ASP A 462 16.78 2.13 20.17
N GLN A 463 16.72 0.84 19.82
CA GLN A 463 15.79 0.35 18.79
C GLN A 463 14.32 0.62 19.13
N ALA A 464 13.91 0.47 20.39
CA ALA A 464 12.54 0.75 20.80
C ALA A 464 12.18 2.24 20.61
N LEU A 465 13.10 3.16 20.92
CA LEU A 465 12.93 4.58 20.61
C LEU A 465 12.85 4.85 19.10
N ILE A 466 13.70 4.19 18.31
CA ILE A 466 13.69 4.33 16.84
C ILE A 466 12.35 3.86 16.27
N MET A 467 11.83 2.72 16.74
CA MET A 467 10.50 2.24 16.36
C MET A 467 9.39 3.22 16.75
N ILE A 468 9.48 3.83 17.94
CA ILE A 468 8.52 4.85 18.38
C ILE A 468 8.51 6.08 17.47
N ALA A 469 9.67 6.53 16.96
CA ALA A 469 9.73 7.64 16.00
C ALA A 469 9.03 7.36 14.66
N MET A 470 8.69 6.10 14.37
CA MET A 470 8.04 5.68 13.13
C MET A 470 6.57 5.30 13.31
N LEU A 471 6.05 5.38 14.54
CA LEU A 471 4.63 5.16 14.82
C LEU A 471 3.80 6.28 14.19
N GLN A 472 2.77 5.90 13.44
CA GLN A 472 1.83 6.86 12.83
C GLN A 472 0.99 7.59 13.89
N SER A 473 0.57 6.88 14.94
CA SER A 473 -0.29 7.42 15.99
C SER A 473 0.27 7.05 17.38
N PRO A 474 1.29 7.78 17.90
CA PRO A 474 1.84 7.54 19.23
C PRO A 474 0.81 7.75 20.35
N THR A 475 0.68 6.80 21.28
CA THR A 475 -0.25 6.95 22.42
C THR A 475 0.26 7.95 23.46
N SER A 476 -0.64 8.55 24.25
CA SER A 476 -0.26 9.44 25.36
C SER A 476 0.71 8.78 26.36
N MET A 477 0.56 7.46 26.60
CA MET A 477 1.49 6.72 27.47
C MET A 477 2.88 6.59 26.85
N THR A 478 2.96 6.43 25.52
CA THR A 478 4.24 6.46 24.80
C THR A 478 4.93 7.81 24.96
N VAL A 479 4.19 8.91 24.83
CA VAL A 479 4.72 10.26 25.07
C VAL A 479 5.27 10.41 26.50
N GLU A 480 4.50 10.00 27.51
CA GLU A 480 4.92 10.08 28.92
C GLU A 480 6.08 9.13 29.26
N THR A 481 6.29 8.07 28.47
CA THR A 481 7.43 7.17 28.63
C THR A 481 8.71 7.76 28.06
N VAL A 482 8.65 8.40 26.88
CA VAL A 482 9.83 8.97 26.22
C VAL A 482 10.27 10.29 26.84
N LYS A 483 9.33 11.13 27.27
CA LYS A 483 9.60 12.46 27.83
C LYS A 483 10.68 12.50 28.92
N PRO A 484 10.69 11.64 29.97
CA PRO A 484 11.75 11.66 30.98
C PRO A 484 13.11 11.16 30.47
N LEU A 485 13.17 10.48 29.32
CA LEU A 485 14.43 9.94 28.77
C LEU A 485 15.33 11.02 28.15
N ILE A 486 14.83 12.23 27.92
CA ILE A 486 15.67 13.37 27.48
C ILE A 486 16.67 13.80 28.56
N ASP A 487 16.47 13.37 29.80
CA ASP A 487 17.38 13.58 30.93
C ASP A 487 18.15 12.29 31.30
N SER A 488 18.16 11.30 30.40
CA SER A 488 18.86 10.02 30.62
C SER A 488 20.36 10.24 30.86
N VAL A 489 20.91 9.48 31.82
CA VAL A 489 22.36 9.42 32.07
C VAL A 489 23.11 8.62 31.00
N ASP A 490 22.41 7.77 30.25
CA ASP A 490 22.94 7.16 29.03
C ASP A 490 22.86 8.18 27.89
N PRO A 491 24.00 8.67 27.37
CA PRO A 491 24.01 9.74 26.37
C PRO A 491 23.40 9.31 25.04
N VAL A 492 23.54 8.03 24.65
CA VAL A 492 22.95 7.52 23.41
C VAL A 492 21.43 7.53 23.54
N LEU A 493 20.91 7.00 24.65
CA LEU A 493 19.47 6.99 24.91
C LEU A 493 18.90 8.40 25.03
N ARG A 494 19.64 9.33 25.65
CA ARG A 494 19.28 10.74 25.78
C ARG A 494 19.13 11.40 24.41
N GLU A 495 20.14 11.26 23.57
CA GLU A 495 20.18 11.87 22.24
C GLU A 495 19.06 11.33 21.35
N THR A 496 18.88 10.01 21.29
CA THR A 496 17.78 9.38 20.54
C THR A 496 16.42 9.82 21.08
N ALA A 497 16.23 9.92 22.40
CA ALA A 497 14.95 10.36 22.98
C ALA A 497 14.59 11.79 22.58
N VAL A 498 15.58 12.70 22.53
CA VAL A 498 15.35 14.10 22.11
C VAL A 498 14.88 14.19 20.66
N THR A 499 15.53 13.48 19.73
CA THR A 499 15.12 13.49 18.32
C THR A 499 13.78 12.78 18.09
N VAL A 500 13.51 11.70 18.84
CA VAL A 500 12.25 10.95 18.80
C VAL A 500 11.08 11.77 19.33
N LEU A 501 11.25 12.59 20.38
CA LEU A 501 10.19 13.53 20.81
C LEU A 501 9.80 14.51 19.70
N GLY A 502 10.78 14.95 18.91
CA GLY A 502 10.51 15.75 17.71
C GLY A 502 9.67 14.99 16.70
N ALA A 503 10.01 13.73 16.40
CA ALA A 503 9.24 12.90 15.47
C ALA A 503 7.81 12.62 15.98
N ILE A 504 7.63 12.38 17.29
CA ILE A 504 6.31 12.21 17.91
C ILE A 504 5.46 13.48 17.72
N ALA A 505 6.05 14.67 17.90
CA ALA A 505 5.33 15.93 17.70
C ALA A 505 4.83 16.10 16.26
N ASP A 506 5.62 15.67 15.28
CA ASP A 506 5.26 15.68 13.86
C ASP A 506 4.09 14.75 13.56
N HIS A 507 4.14 13.50 14.03
CA HIS A 507 3.04 12.54 13.85
C HIS A 507 1.73 12.99 14.52
N LEU A 508 1.83 13.63 15.70
CA LEU A 508 0.67 14.16 16.41
C LEU A 508 0.13 15.49 15.82
N ALA A 509 0.83 16.14 14.88
CA ALA A 509 0.48 17.48 14.43
C ALA A 509 -0.95 17.60 13.88
N ASN A 510 -1.48 16.53 13.27
CA ASN A 510 -2.86 16.47 12.77
C ASN A 510 -3.84 15.81 13.76
N GLU A 511 -3.39 14.79 14.50
CA GLU A 511 -4.26 14.01 15.41
C GLU A 511 -4.48 14.68 16.77
N ASP A 512 -3.41 15.22 17.37
CA ASP A 512 -3.44 15.99 18.62
C ASP A 512 -2.50 17.22 18.52
N PRO A 513 -2.96 18.30 17.84
CA PRO A 513 -2.16 19.51 17.66
C PRO A 513 -1.74 20.17 18.99
N ALA A 514 -2.52 19.97 20.06
CA ALA A 514 -2.22 20.56 21.36
C ALA A 514 -1.03 19.85 22.02
N GLN A 515 -1.02 18.51 22.00
CA GLN A 515 0.12 17.73 22.51
C GLN A 515 1.37 17.93 21.64
N ALA A 516 1.23 17.99 20.31
CA ALA A 516 2.32 18.32 19.40
C ALA A 516 2.98 19.67 19.74
N GLN A 517 2.17 20.72 19.99
CA GLN A 517 2.68 22.03 20.36
C GLN A 517 3.39 22.01 21.72
N GLN A 518 2.86 21.28 22.71
CA GLN A 518 3.52 21.15 24.02
C GLN A 518 4.91 20.50 23.92
N LEU A 519 5.06 19.51 23.05
CA LEU A 519 6.36 18.88 22.79
C LEU A 519 7.32 19.84 22.09
N ALA A 520 6.85 20.60 21.09
CA ALA A 520 7.65 21.64 20.44
C ALA A 520 8.11 22.73 21.43
N ASP A 521 7.23 23.18 22.33
CA ASP A 521 7.56 24.17 23.36
C ASP A 521 8.58 23.63 24.36
N LEU A 522 8.48 22.35 24.74
CA LEU A 522 9.47 21.68 25.58
C LEU A 522 10.85 21.64 24.91
N LEU A 523 10.92 21.27 23.64
CA LEU A 523 12.17 21.25 22.88
C LEU A 523 12.77 22.66 22.73
N ALA A 524 11.93 23.67 22.47
CA ALA A 524 12.34 25.06 22.38
C ALA A 524 12.90 25.60 23.71
N ALA A 525 12.26 25.26 24.84
CA ALA A 525 12.74 25.64 26.16
C ALA A 525 14.12 25.01 26.47
N ASN A 526 14.33 23.76 26.07
CA ASN A 526 15.62 23.09 26.24
C ASN A 526 16.70 23.66 25.31
N LEU A 527 16.37 24.00 24.06
CA LEU A 527 17.28 24.74 23.17
C LEU A 527 17.75 26.05 23.81
N ALA A 528 16.84 26.80 24.44
CA ALA A 528 17.18 28.06 25.12
C ALA A 528 18.08 27.85 26.35
N ALA A 529 18.03 26.67 26.97
CA ALA A 529 18.88 26.29 28.10
C ALA A 529 20.23 25.68 27.68
N ALA A 530 20.34 25.16 26.45
CA ALA A 530 21.55 24.53 25.94
C ALA A 530 22.72 25.52 25.84
N ARG A 531 23.93 25.05 26.16
CA ARG A 531 25.16 25.85 26.13
C ARG A 531 26.26 25.20 25.31
N GLU A 532 26.30 23.87 25.27
CA GLU A 532 27.24 23.12 24.46
C GLU A 532 26.76 23.06 22.99
N PRO A 533 27.63 23.29 21.99
CA PRO A 533 27.25 23.23 20.58
C PRO A 533 26.56 21.91 20.19
N ALA A 534 27.01 20.79 20.74
CA ALA A 534 26.41 19.48 20.48
C ALA A 534 24.95 19.38 20.96
N ASP A 535 24.65 19.95 22.13
CA ASP A 535 23.27 19.98 22.66
C ASP A 535 22.40 20.96 21.86
N ILE A 536 22.94 22.12 21.46
CA ILE A 536 22.23 23.08 20.60
C ILE A 536 21.86 22.41 19.27
N GLU A 537 22.80 21.74 18.62
CA GLU A 537 22.57 20.99 17.38
C GLU A 537 21.49 19.91 17.57
N LEU A 538 21.56 19.15 18.65
CA LEU A 538 20.59 18.11 18.99
C LEU A 538 19.15 18.66 19.07
N TYR A 539 18.96 19.78 19.77
CA TYR A 539 17.63 20.39 19.89
C TYR A 539 17.16 21.09 18.61
N LEU A 540 18.06 21.66 17.81
CA LEU A 540 17.71 22.15 16.47
C LEU A 540 17.21 21.02 15.57
N ASN A 541 17.87 19.87 15.61
CA ASN A 541 17.46 18.67 14.89
C ASN A 541 16.08 18.16 15.35
N ALA A 542 15.83 18.13 16.67
CA ALA A 542 14.54 17.72 17.22
C ALA A 542 13.40 18.69 16.86
N LEU A 543 13.64 20.00 16.90
CA LEU A 543 12.68 21.00 16.42
C LEU A 543 12.43 20.89 14.91
N GLY A 544 13.47 20.53 14.15
CA GLY A 544 13.37 20.21 12.73
C GLY A 544 12.55 18.96 12.44
N ASN A 545 12.65 17.91 13.27
CA ASN A 545 11.79 16.74 13.19
C ASN A 545 10.33 17.12 13.47
N ALA A 546 10.08 17.94 14.50
CA ALA A 546 8.75 18.36 14.93
C ALA A 546 7.95 19.15 13.88
N GLY A 547 8.62 19.75 12.89
CA GLY A 547 7.95 20.46 11.80
C GLY A 547 7.09 21.66 12.21
N SER A 548 7.10 22.04 13.50
CA SER A 548 6.19 23.07 14.02
C SER A 548 6.48 24.44 13.39
N PRO A 549 5.47 25.13 12.83
CA PRO A 549 5.63 26.49 12.29
C PRO A 549 6.22 27.48 13.32
N ALA A 550 5.97 27.27 14.61
CA ALA A 550 6.49 28.10 15.69
C ALA A 550 8.03 28.06 15.80
N SER A 551 8.65 26.98 15.33
CA SER A 551 10.10 26.78 15.35
C SER A 551 10.85 27.63 14.33
N LEU A 552 10.18 28.17 13.30
CA LEU A 552 10.83 28.89 12.20
C LEU A 552 11.74 30.03 12.70
N LYS A 553 11.22 30.89 13.58
CA LYS A 553 11.98 32.01 14.13
C LYS A 553 13.18 31.58 14.97
N LEU A 554 13.07 30.44 15.65
CA LEU A 554 14.18 29.86 16.41
C LEU A 554 15.25 29.31 15.48
N LEU A 555 14.88 28.56 14.43
CA LEU A 555 15.84 28.04 13.45
C LEU A 555 16.58 29.18 12.72
N GLN A 556 15.86 30.26 12.36
CA GLN A 556 16.44 31.44 11.72
C GLN A 556 17.61 32.05 12.50
N SER A 557 17.59 32.05 13.84
CA SER A 557 18.67 32.65 14.64
C SER A 557 20.01 31.91 14.56
N TYR A 558 20.02 30.69 14.03
CA TYR A 558 21.21 29.84 13.92
C TYR A 558 21.75 29.74 12.48
N LEU A 559 21.21 30.51 11.52
CA LEU A 559 21.64 30.49 10.11
C LEU A 559 22.93 31.28 9.82
N HIS A 560 23.54 31.92 10.82
CA HIS A 560 24.67 32.83 10.67
C HIS A 560 26.03 32.20 11.02
N ALA A 561 27.12 32.74 10.45
CA ALA A 561 28.51 32.33 10.72
C ALA A 561 28.90 32.47 12.19
N THR A 562 28.43 33.55 12.81
CA THR A 562 28.57 33.79 14.25
C THR A 562 27.24 33.62 14.95
N VAL A 563 27.17 32.74 15.94
CA VAL A 563 25.98 32.50 16.77
C VAL A 563 26.25 32.95 18.20
N MET A 564 25.37 33.79 18.74
CA MET A 564 25.42 34.20 20.15
C MET A 564 24.75 33.13 21.02
N ILE A 565 25.47 32.61 22.01
CA ILE A 565 24.92 31.64 22.98
C ILE A 565 24.29 32.38 24.17
N ASP A 566 24.93 33.44 24.65
CA ASP A 566 24.43 34.31 25.72
C ASP A 566 24.97 35.75 25.59
N SER A 567 24.78 36.59 26.61
CA SER A 567 25.25 37.99 26.60
C SER A 567 26.78 38.16 26.58
N THR A 568 27.55 37.06 26.68
CA THR A 568 29.02 37.05 26.85
C THR A 568 29.76 36.03 25.98
N GLY A 569 29.07 35.04 25.39
CA GLY A 569 29.65 33.96 24.60
C GLY A 569 29.14 33.92 23.16
N GLU A 570 30.07 33.77 22.21
CA GLU A 570 29.82 33.64 20.78
C GLU A 570 30.56 32.41 20.19
N ILE A 571 29.96 31.79 19.18
CA ILE A 571 30.59 30.76 18.34
C ILE A 571 30.84 31.39 16.98
N THR A 572 32.09 31.63 16.61
CA THR A 572 32.49 32.34 15.38
C THR A 572 32.70 31.44 14.15
N ASP A 573 32.57 30.11 14.33
CA ASP A 573 32.60 29.08 13.27
C ASP A 573 31.44 28.09 13.48
N ALA A 574 30.21 28.61 13.47
CA ALA A 574 28.99 27.87 13.81
C ALA A 574 28.46 26.99 12.65
N LEU A 575 29.34 26.39 11.85
CA LEU A 575 28.98 25.72 10.60
C LEU A 575 28.00 24.56 10.80
N GLU A 576 28.16 23.81 11.89
CA GLU A 576 27.29 22.71 12.28
C GLU A 576 25.92 23.18 12.74
N LEU A 577 25.85 24.28 13.48
CA LEU A 577 24.59 24.86 13.94
C LEU A 577 23.79 25.42 12.75
N GLN A 578 24.48 26.09 11.82
CA GLN A 578 23.87 26.50 10.55
C GLN A 578 23.34 25.32 9.76
N THR A 579 24.12 24.25 9.70
CA THR A 579 23.74 23.02 9.02
C THR A 579 22.49 22.40 9.65
N ALA A 580 22.46 22.23 10.97
CA ALA A 580 21.30 21.69 11.68
C ALA A 580 20.07 22.59 11.52
N ALA A 581 20.25 23.92 11.55
CA ALA A 581 19.17 24.86 11.33
C ALA A 581 18.60 24.76 9.90
N LEU A 582 19.46 24.70 8.87
CA LEU A 582 19.05 24.53 7.47
C LEU A 582 18.34 23.19 7.24
N VAL A 583 18.89 22.09 7.77
CA VAL A 583 18.26 20.76 7.72
C VAL A 583 16.94 20.74 8.49
N GLY A 584 16.82 21.51 9.57
CA GLY A 584 15.60 21.66 10.34
C GLY A 584 14.46 22.31 9.55
N LEU A 585 14.78 23.16 8.57
CA LEU A 585 13.76 23.80 7.71
C LEU A 585 13.05 22.81 6.78
N ARG A 586 13.56 21.58 6.59
CA ARG A 586 12.99 20.60 5.63
C ARG A 586 11.51 20.29 5.87
N LYS A 587 11.08 20.20 7.13
CA LYS A 587 9.69 19.91 7.51
C LYS A 587 8.89 21.16 7.90
N ILE A 588 9.53 22.33 8.01
CA ILE A 588 8.82 23.55 8.37
C ILE A 588 7.95 24.00 7.19
N PRO A 589 6.62 24.08 7.36
CA PRO A 589 5.72 24.42 6.27
C PRO A 589 5.81 25.91 5.92
N GLY A 590 5.43 26.24 4.68
CA GLY A 590 5.27 27.61 4.23
C GLY A 590 6.44 28.17 3.41
N ALA A 591 6.14 29.24 2.66
CA ALA A 591 7.05 29.84 1.68
C ALA A 591 8.26 30.54 2.31
N GLU A 592 8.14 31.02 3.55
CA GLU A 592 9.26 31.69 4.25
C GLU A 592 10.41 30.72 4.52
N ALA A 593 10.11 29.49 4.95
CA ALA A 593 11.12 28.45 5.16
C ALA A 593 11.82 28.05 3.85
N GLU A 594 11.06 27.94 2.76
CA GLU A 594 11.63 27.65 1.43
C GLU A 594 12.52 28.80 0.93
N ALA A 595 12.10 30.06 1.12
CA ALA A 595 12.87 31.23 0.72
C ALA A 595 14.25 31.28 1.41
N LEU A 596 14.33 30.95 2.70
CA LEU A 596 15.61 30.85 3.42
C LEU A 596 16.54 29.78 2.84
N LEU A 597 15.99 28.65 2.42
CA LEU A 597 16.77 27.59 1.78
C LEU A 597 17.25 28.02 0.39
N VAL A 598 16.40 28.67 -0.41
CA VAL A 598 16.79 29.22 -1.71
C VAL A 598 17.86 30.31 -1.56
N GLU A 599 17.77 31.16 -0.53
CA GLU A 599 18.81 32.14 -0.20
C GLU A 599 20.13 31.45 0.16
N ALA A 600 20.09 30.44 1.04
CA ALA A 600 21.27 29.68 1.43
C ALA A 600 21.91 28.90 0.27
N LEU A 601 21.10 28.41 -0.69
CA LEU A 601 21.58 27.75 -1.91
C LEU A 601 22.33 28.72 -2.83
N ASN A 602 21.88 29.97 -2.90
CA ASN A 602 22.43 31.01 -3.79
C ASN A 602 23.58 31.81 -3.16
N ASP A 603 23.77 31.74 -1.85
CA ASP A 603 24.86 32.40 -1.15
C ASP A 603 26.22 31.73 -1.47
N SER A 604 26.96 32.34 -2.39
CA SER A 604 28.28 31.88 -2.82
C SER A 604 29.38 32.00 -1.76
N THR A 605 29.11 32.68 -0.64
CA THR A 605 30.05 32.75 0.49
C THR A 605 29.99 31.50 1.37
N ARG A 606 28.91 30.71 1.26
CA ARG A 606 28.78 29.42 1.95
C ARG A 606 29.64 28.34 1.28
N PRO A 607 30.21 27.41 2.06
CA PRO A 607 30.89 26.25 1.51
C PRO A 607 29.99 25.46 0.56
N THR A 608 30.55 24.99 -0.56
CA THR A 608 29.81 24.22 -1.56
C THR A 608 29.13 22.98 -0.99
N SER A 609 29.74 22.33 0.01
CA SER A 609 29.16 21.18 0.71
C SER A 609 27.86 21.52 1.45
N ILE A 610 27.73 22.72 2.01
CA ILE A 610 26.48 23.18 2.64
C ILE A 610 25.44 23.51 1.59
N ARG A 611 25.83 24.19 0.51
CA ARG A 611 24.90 24.50 -0.59
C ARG A 611 24.33 23.22 -1.23
N LEU A 612 25.14 22.17 -1.35
CA LEU A 612 24.68 20.83 -1.77
C LEU A 612 23.71 20.20 -0.77
N MET A 613 24.00 20.31 0.52
CA MET A 613 23.08 19.84 1.54
C MET A 613 21.75 20.59 1.49
N VAL A 614 21.78 21.91 1.29
CA VAL A 614 20.59 22.74 1.10
C VAL A 614 19.82 22.31 -0.15
N ALA A 615 20.51 22.00 -1.25
CA ALA A 615 19.89 21.46 -2.45
C ALA A 615 19.14 20.16 -2.16
N ASN A 616 19.74 19.26 -1.39
CA ASN A 616 19.08 18.04 -0.93
C ASN A 616 17.90 18.31 0.00
N VAL A 617 18.02 19.25 0.93
CA VAL A 617 16.93 19.66 1.82
C VAL A 617 15.75 20.24 1.03
N LEU A 618 15.99 21.01 -0.02
CA LEU A 618 14.94 21.51 -0.91
C LEU A 618 14.22 20.36 -1.63
N VAL A 619 14.95 19.35 -2.13
CA VAL A 619 14.35 18.17 -2.77
C VAL A 619 13.49 17.35 -1.81
N GLU A 620 13.80 17.38 -0.50
CA GLU A 620 13.04 16.68 0.53
C GLU A 620 11.75 17.40 0.96
N ARG A 621 11.55 18.66 0.55
CA ARG A 621 10.35 19.42 0.93
C ARG A 621 9.14 18.96 0.13
N ASP A 622 8.03 18.81 0.84
CA ASP A 622 6.74 18.64 0.20
C ASP A 622 6.31 19.95 -0.48
N GLY A 623 5.81 19.83 -1.72
CA GLY A 623 5.23 20.97 -2.45
C GLY A 623 6.25 22.03 -2.91
N LEU A 624 7.45 21.60 -3.32
CA LEU A 624 8.52 22.47 -3.84
C LEU A 624 8.02 23.44 -4.92
N SER A 625 8.32 24.74 -4.77
CA SER A 625 7.90 25.75 -5.74
C SER A 625 8.75 25.77 -7.03
N ASP A 626 8.18 26.30 -8.12
CA ASP A 626 8.90 26.54 -9.38
C ASP A 626 10.16 27.41 -9.19
N THR A 627 10.13 28.33 -8.21
CA THR A 627 11.29 29.20 -7.90
C THR A 627 12.41 28.38 -7.28
N ALA A 628 12.08 27.50 -6.33
CA ALA A 628 13.05 26.61 -5.72
C ALA A 628 13.60 25.59 -6.73
N GLN A 629 12.75 25.05 -7.61
CA GLN A 629 13.18 24.16 -8.70
C GLN A 629 14.16 24.87 -9.65
N THR A 630 13.87 26.11 -10.04
CA THR A 630 14.77 26.91 -10.89
C THR A 630 16.12 27.14 -10.22
N ALA A 631 16.14 27.40 -8.90
CA ALA A 631 17.38 27.59 -8.14
C ALA A 631 18.22 26.30 -8.07
N LEU A 632 17.57 25.14 -7.91
CA LEU A 632 18.23 23.83 -7.95
C LEU A 632 18.87 23.56 -9.31
N ASP A 633 18.14 23.81 -10.40
CA ASP A 633 18.62 23.58 -11.76
C ASP A 633 19.85 24.46 -12.06
N GLN A 634 19.79 25.75 -11.67
CA GLN A 634 20.92 26.66 -11.84
C GLN A 634 22.14 26.23 -11.01
N PHE A 635 21.92 25.85 -9.75
CA PHE A 635 22.99 25.37 -8.88
C PHE A 635 23.67 24.12 -9.44
N ALA A 636 22.90 23.17 -9.97
CA ALA A 636 23.44 21.96 -10.59
C ALA A 636 24.35 22.29 -11.78
N MET A 637 24.00 23.28 -12.60
CA MET A 637 24.85 23.75 -13.71
C MET A 637 26.17 24.34 -13.19
N ASP A 638 26.11 25.25 -12.22
CA ASP A 638 27.28 25.94 -11.66
C ASP A 638 28.27 24.96 -11.02
N LEU A 639 27.75 23.90 -10.39
CA LEU A 639 28.56 22.93 -9.65
C LEU A 639 29.48 22.09 -10.55
N THR A 640 29.05 21.81 -11.78
CA THR A 640 29.84 21.04 -12.77
C THR A 640 31.04 21.79 -13.32
N ALA A 641 31.09 23.11 -13.14
CA ALA A 641 32.11 23.98 -13.72
C ALA A 641 33.26 24.40 -12.75
N ALA A 642 33.22 23.98 -11.47
CA ALA A 642 34.11 24.50 -10.44
C ALA A 642 35.42 23.69 -10.25
N PRO A 643 36.62 24.31 -10.39
CA PRO A 643 37.90 23.63 -10.15
C PRO A 643 38.11 23.30 -8.66
N GLY A 644 38.66 22.13 -8.37
CA GLY A 644 38.89 21.65 -6.99
C GLY A 644 37.67 20.98 -6.34
N ASN A 645 36.59 20.80 -7.10
CA ASN A 645 35.36 20.15 -6.66
C ASN A 645 35.05 18.93 -7.54
N TYR A 646 34.71 17.81 -6.90
CA TYR A 646 34.21 16.62 -7.56
C TYR A 646 32.79 16.36 -7.08
N ASN A 647 31.85 16.22 -8.01
CA ASN A 647 30.47 15.88 -7.71
C ASN A 647 29.98 14.80 -8.65
N TYR A 648 29.31 13.81 -8.08
CA TYR A 648 28.67 12.74 -8.83
C TYR A 648 27.36 12.36 -8.14
N ALA A 649 26.28 12.34 -8.91
CA ALA A 649 24.96 11.94 -8.44
C ALA A 649 24.44 10.80 -9.32
N TRP A 650 23.66 9.91 -8.71
CA TRP A 650 23.02 8.80 -9.40
C TRP A 650 21.58 8.66 -8.89
N THR A 651 20.73 8.11 -9.74
CA THR A 651 19.45 7.55 -9.31
C THR A 651 19.21 6.26 -10.08
N LYS A 652 18.62 5.27 -9.41
CA LYS A 652 18.14 4.06 -10.06
C LYS A 652 16.72 3.80 -9.59
N LEU A 653 15.79 3.73 -10.53
CA LEU A 653 14.44 3.26 -10.30
C LEU A 653 14.40 1.76 -10.61
N LEU A 654 13.88 0.98 -9.66
CA LEU A 654 13.49 -0.42 -9.84
C LEU A 654 11.96 -0.48 -9.79
N GLY A 655 11.32 -0.96 -10.85
CA GLY A 655 9.86 -0.83 -11.03
C GLY A 655 9.50 0.48 -11.72
N ASN A 656 8.41 1.11 -11.30
CA ASN A 656 7.93 2.37 -11.88
C ASN A 656 7.40 3.33 -10.80
N LYS A 657 6.90 4.51 -11.20
CA LYS A 657 6.37 5.52 -10.26
C LYS A 657 5.02 5.14 -9.62
N ASN A 658 4.38 4.06 -10.06
CA ASN A 658 3.18 3.51 -9.42
C ASN A 658 3.49 2.39 -8.43
N LEU A 659 4.49 1.56 -8.72
CA LEU A 659 5.08 0.65 -7.74
C LEU A 659 6.54 0.42 -8.09
N GLY A 660 7.40 0.92 -7.22
CA GLY A 660 8.82 0.83 -7.43
C GLY A 660 9.59 1.37 -6.25
N VAL A 661 10.90 1.25 -6.32
CA VAL A 661 11.81 1.84 -5.34
C VAL A 661 12.89 2.59 -6.09
N GLU A 662 13.10 3.84 -5.69
CA GLU A 662 14.10 4.72 -6.23
C GLU A 662 15.26 4.87 -5.23
N PHE A 663 16.49 4.80 -5.74
CA PHE A 663 17.72 4.89 -4.95
C PHE A 663 18.54 6.12 -5.34
N PRO A 664 18.07 7.35 -5.06
CA PRO A 664 18.87 8.52 -5.33
C PRO A 664 20.04 8.59 -4.36
N GLY A 665 21.22 8.88 -4.89
CA GLY A 665 22.43 9.03 -4.10
C GLY A 665 23.40 10.00 -4.76
N GLY A 666 24.40 10.41 -3.99
CA GLY A 666 25.42 11.31 -4.50
C GLY A 666 26.62 11.40 -3.58
N ILE A 667 27.76 11.75 -4.18
CA ILE A 667 29.00 12.05 -3.51
C ILE A 667 29.56 13.38 -4.01
N ASN A 668 30.00 14.19 -3.06
CA ASN A 668 30.74 15.40 -3.29
C ASN A 668 32.03 15.39 -2.48
N VAL A 669 33.13 15.79 -3.11
CA VAL A 669 34.42 16.00 -2.47
C VAL A 669 34.98 17.34 -2.96
N ALA A 670 35.20 18.28 -2.05
CA ALA A 670 35.83 19.55 -2.35
C ALA A 670 37.17 19.68 -1.62
N SER A 671 38.13 20.29 -2.31
CA SER A 671 39.48 20.57 -1.83
C SER A 671 39.92 21.96 -2.33
N PRO A 672 41.02 22.54 -1.82
CA PRO A 672 41.53 23.81 -2.32
C PRO A 672 41.72 23.79 -3.85
N PRO A 673 41.27 24.82 -4.60
CA PRO A 673 40.79 26.11 -4.12
C PRO A 673 39.29 26.18 -3.76
N ALA A 674 38.50 25.13 -3.98
CA ALA A 674 37.04 25.14 -3.77
C ALA A 674 36.63 25.12 -2.27
N ALA A 675 37.53 24.70 -1.38
CA ALA A 675 37.32 24.68 0.06
C ALA A 675 38.63 24.98 0.82
N ILE A 676 38.51 25.42 2.08
CA ILE A 676 39.66 25.74 2.97
C ILE A 676 40.40 24.45 3.41
N GLY A 677 39.75 23.29 3.31
CA GLY A 677 40.29 21.97 3.61
C GLY A 677 39.63 20.88 2.76
N LEU A 678 39.79 19.61 3.14
CA LEU A 678 39.05 18.52 2.52
C LEU A 678 37.63 18.49 3.10
N THR A 679 36.61 18.68 2.26
CA THR A 679 35.21 18.45 2.65
C THR A 679 34.64 17.33 1.79
N ALA A 680 33.85 16.46 2.41
CA ALA A 680 33.16 15.40 1.70
C ALA A 680 31.73 15.26 2.21
N TYR A 681 30.82 15.01 1.29
CA TYR A 681 29.42 14.72 1.58
C TYR A 681 28.98 13.56 0.71
N ALA A 682 28.45 12.51 1.31
CA ALA A 682 27.85 11.40 0.58
C ALA A 682 26.48 11.10 1.17
N HIS A 683 25.53 10.73 0.32
CA HIS A 683 24.22 10.29 0.77
C HIS A 683 23.69 9.18 -0.14
N GLN A 684 22.86 8.32 0.45
CA GLN A 684 22.06 7.35 -0.26
C GLN A 684 20.68 7.34 0.39
N SER A 685 19.66 7.61 -0.40
CA SER A 685 18.26 7.51 0.01
C SER A 685 17.58 6.31 -0.63
N THR A 686 16.48 5.89 -0.05
CA THR A 686 15.55 4.89 -0.57
C THR A 686 14.15 5.47 -0.51
N ASN A 687 13.52 5.65 -1.67
CA ASN A 687 12.17 6.17 -1.79
C ASN A 687 11.26 5.08 -2.39
N ALA A 688 10.17 4.73 -1.73
CA ALA A 688 9.16 3.85 -2.28
C ALA A 688 8.15 4.66 -3.10
N TRP A 689 7.90 4.22 -4.32
CA TRP A 689 6.82 4.70 -5.16
C TRP A 689 5.62 3.77 -4.98
N ILE A 690 4.48 4.30 -4.54
CA ILE A 690 3.23 3.57 -4.34
C ILE A 690 2.08 4.44 -4.85
N TYR A 691 1.39 3.98 -5.89
CA TYR A 691 0.30 4.68 -6.57
C TYR A 691 0.62 6.14 -6.97
N GLY A 692 1.83 6.38 -7.50
CA GLY A 692 2.25 7.72 -7.90
C GLY A 692 2.73 8.60 -6.75
N ARG A 693 2.69 8.11 -5.51
CA ARG A 693 3.23 8.80 -4.33
C ARG A 693 4.63 8.28 -4.01
N SER A 694 5.56 9.18 -3.76
CA SER A 694 6.90 8.87 -3.27
C SER A 694 6.91 8.94 -1.74
N LEU A 695 7.45 7.92 -1.09
CA LEU A 695 7.59 7.81 0.35
C LEU A 695 9.07 7.63 0.68
N SER A 696 9.67 8.61 1.36
CA SER A 696 11.05 8.50 1.85
C SER A 696 11.10 7.44 2.96
N LEU A 697 11.80 6.34 2.72
CA LEU A 697 11.90 5.24 3.68
C LEU A 697 13.10 5.45 4.62
N ALA A 698 14.29 5.55 4.02
CA ALA A 698 15.54 5.68 4.73
C ALA A 698 16.53 6.53 3.95
N LYS A 699 17.34 7.31 4.66
CA LYS A 699 18.47 8.06 4.11
C LYS A 699 19.66 7.92 5.04
N GLY A 700 20.77 7.44 4.50
CA GLY A 700 22.07 7.48 5.14
C GLY A 700 22.89 8.64 4.59
N GLU A 701 23.54 9.40 5.47
CA GLU A 701 24.46 10.46 5.07
C GLU A 701 25.80 10.31 5.79
N LEU A 702 26.88 10.60 5.05
CA LEU A 702 28.22 10.74 5.57
C LEU A 702 28.70 12.16 5.30
N ARG A 703 29.23 12.80 6.34
CA ARG A 703 29.74 14.18 6.27
C ARG A 703 31.17 14.19 6.76
N SER A 704 32.02 14.95 6.08
CA SER A 704 33.36 15.25 6.53
C SER A 704 33.70 16.70 6.29
N PHE A 705 34.20 17.38 7.31
CA PHE A 705 34.58 18.79 7.25
C PHE A 705 35.68 19.10 8.27
N ARG A 706 36.33 20.24 8.11
CA ARG A 706 37.41 20.69 9.01
C ARG A 706 36.82 21.50 10.16
N ARG A 707 37.24 21.21 11.40
CA ARG A 707 36.95 21.99 12.62
C ARG A 707 38.29 22.37 13.26
N GLY A 708 38.67 23.65 13.15
CA GLY A 708 40.01 24.10 13.58
C GLY A 708 41.13 23.37 12.82
N ASP A 709 41.99 22.63 13.54
CA ASP A 709 43.04 21.78 12.96
C ASP A 709 42.64 20.33 12.75
N ASN A 710 41.42 19.95 13.16
CA ASN A 710 40.92 18.58 13.12
C ASN A 710 40.00 18.35 11.91
N GLN A 711 39.97 17.12 11.41
CA GLN A 711 38.98 16.67 10.43
C GLN A 711 37.89 15.89 11.17
N VAL A 712 36.65 16.33 11.02
CA VAL A 712 35.47 15.67 11.60
C VAL A 712 34.86 14.75 10.55
N PHE A 713 34.39 13.59 10.97
CA PHE A 713 33.56 12.67 10.19
C PHE A 713 32.29 12.41 10.98
N GLY A 714 31.13 12.46 10.34
CA GLY A 714 29.84 12.18 10.97
C GLY A 714 28.96 11.31 10.08
N ALA A 715 28.22 10.40 10.69
CA ALA A 715 27.19 9.58 10.04
C ALA A 715 25.80 9.94 10.58
N TYR A 716 24.85 10.11 9.66
CA TYR A 716 23.48 10.51 9.96
C TYR A 716 22.51 9.51 9.34
N LEU A 717 21.47 9.16 10.10
CA LEU A 717 20.38 8.32 9.64
C LEU A 717 19.07 9.08 9.76
N SER A 718 18.35 9.18 8.65
CA SER A 718 16.97 9.63 8.63
C SER A 718 16.05 8.48 8.24
N LEU A 719 14.95 8.32 8.96
CA LEU A 719 13.90 7.34 8.67
C LEU A 719 12.56 8.08 8.55
N ALA A 720 11.76 7.77 7.52
CA ALA A 720 10.49 8.45 7.27
C ALA A 720 10.58 10.00 7.32
N GLY A 721 11.68 10.57 6.79
CA GLY A 721 11.95 12.02 6.82
C GLY A 721 12.36 12.61 8.18
N ASN A 722 12.38 11.81 9.26
CA ASN A 722 12.83 12.20 10.60
C ASN A 722 14.31 11.85 10.78
N LEU A 723 15.11 12.80 11.27
CA LEU A 723 16.51 12.56 11.62
C LEU A 723 16.54 11.80 12.96
N ILE A 724 16.98 10.55 12.93
CA ILE A 724 16.87 9.64 14.08
C ILE A 724 18.15 9.66 14.91
N ARG A 725 19.30 9.50 14.25
CA ARG A 725 20.58 9.28 14.94
C ARG A 725 21.71 10.11 14.33
N ARG A 726 22.52 10.69 15.21
CA ARG A 726 23.89 11.17 14.95
C ARG A 726 24.84 10.13 15.54
N GLN A 727 25.76 9.59 14.75
CA GLN A 727 26.80 8.71 15.31
C GLN A 727 28.20 9.11 14.84
N TYR A 728 29.09 9.19 15.82
CA TYR A 728 30.53 9.42 15.75
C TYR A 728 30.95 10.82 15.31
N GLU A 729 31.53 11.58 16.23
CA GLU A 729 32.65 12.48 15.91
C GLU A 729 33.88 11.83 16.54
N LEU A 730 34.67 11.11 15.74
CA LEU A 730 35.87 10.44 16.22
C LEU A 730 37.11 11.25 15.85
N GLU A 731 37.85 11.70 16.85
CA GLU A 731 39.26 12.07 16.68
C GLU A 731 40.09 10.76 16.65
N PHE A 732 40.79 10.50 15.55
CA PHE A 732 41.48 9.22 15.35
C PHE A 732 42.96 9.28 15.78
N PRO A 733 43.45 8.30 16.58
CA PRO A 733 44.88 8.07 16.75
C PRO A 733 45.49 7.28 15.56
N CYS A 734 46.82 7.21 15.51
CA CYS A 734 47.61 6.51 14.49
C CYS A 734 47.17 5.03 14.29
N ALA A 735 46.78 4.66 13.07
CA ALA A 735 46.31 3.33 12.63
C ALA A 735 45.06 2.78 13.38
N VAL A 736 43.90 2.79 12.71
CA VAL A 736 42.62 2.31 13.26
C VAL A 736 41.83 1.55 12.20
N SER A 737 41.19 0.44 12.59
CA SER A 737 40.11 -0.16 11.81
C SER A 737 38.92 -0.49 12.71
N ARG A 738 37.73 -0.23 12.19
CA ARG A 738 36.43 -0.43 12.84
C ARG A 738 35.44 -0.95 11.82
N THR A 739 34.55 -1.83 12.26
CA THR A 739 33.39 -2.28 11.49
C THR A 739 32.20 -2.29 12.44
N GLY A 740 31.02 -1.98 11.92
CA GLY A 740 29.80 -2.04 12.71
C GLY A 740 28.55 -2.00 11.84
N ASN A 741 27.41 -2.04 12.49
CA ASN A 741 26.11 -1.82 11.89
C ASN A 741 25.55 -0.53 12.52
N LEU A 742 25.20 0.46 11.69
CA LEU A 742 24.61 1.73 12.16
C LEU A 742 23.14 1.53 12.53
N PHE A 743 22.47 0.64 11.78
CA PHE A 743 21.06 0.36 11.92
C PHE A 743 20.73 -0.98 11.27
N ASN A 744 19.83 -1.73 11.90
CA ASN A 744 19.11 -2.84 11.30
C ASN A 744 17.67 -2.75 11.81
N GLY A 745 16.70 -2.86 10.91
CA GLY A 745 15.31 -2.76 11.30
C GLY A 745 14.36 -3.16 10.20
N SER A 746 13.18 -3.59 10.61
CA SER A 746 12.06 -3.92 9.72
C SER A 746 10.86 -3.05 10.04
N LEU A 747 10.19 -2.58 8.99
CA LEU A 747 9.00 -1.72 9.08
C LEU A 747 7.90 -2.22 8.16
N GLN A 748 6.66 -1.95 8.57
CA GLN A 748 5.54 -1.91 7.65
C GLN A 748 5.28 -0.45 7.25
N PHE A 749 5.45 -0.12 5.97
CA PHE A 749 5.27 1.25 5.46
C PHE A 749 4.00 1.41 4.62
N LEU A 750 3.31 0.31 4.30
CA LEU A 750 1.99 0.35 3.67
C LEU A 750 1.09 -0.74 4.28
N ASN A 751 -0.12 -0.34 4.68
CA ASN A 751 -1.23 -1.24 4.97
C ASN A 751 -2.51 -0.55 4.54
N VAL A 752 -2.95 -0.82 3.32
CA VAL A 752 -4.16 -0.18 2.77
C VAL A 752 -5.13 -1.26 2.36
N THR A 753 -6.34 -1.20 2.92
CA THR A 753 -7.48 -1.95 2.43
C THR A 753 -8.42 -1.00 1.70
N TYR A 754 -8.73 -1.37 0.48
CA TYR A 754 -9.60 -0.66 -0.43
C TYR A 754 -10.84 -1.50 -0.70
N SER A 755 -12.02 -0.92 -0.55
CA SER A 755 -13.29 -1.61 -0.84
C SER A 755 -14.02 -0.88 -1.96
N VAL A 756 -14.40 -1.57 -3.04
CA VAL A 756 -15.13 -1.00 -4.17
C VAL A 756 -16.27 -1.91 -4.63
N PRO A 757 -17.49 -1.38 -4.85
CA PRO A 757 -18.57 -2.16 -5.42
C PRO A 757 -18.42 -2.36 -6.94
N VAL A 758 -18.78 -3.56 -7.44
CA VAL A 758 -19.03 -3.80 -8.87
C VAL A 758 -20.44 -3.35 -9.27
N PHE A 759 -20.77 -3.41 -10.57
CA PHE A 759 -22.10 -3.11 -11.09
C PHE A 759 -23.22 -3.94 -10.43
N ALA A 760 -22.95 -5.19 -10.06
CA ALA A 760 -23.89 -6.01 -9.27
C ALA A 760 -24.01 -5.59 -7.80
N VAL A 761 -23.41 -4.47 -7.39
CA VAL A 761 -23.45 -3.89 -6.03
C VAL A 761 -22.75 -4.76 -4.98
N ILE A 762 -21.99 -5.76 -5.44
CA ILE A 762 -21.17 -6.63 -4.60
C ILE A 762 -19.84 -5.91 -4.29
N THR A 763 -19.44 -5.87 -3.03
CA THR A 763 -18.22 -5.19 -2.58
C THR A 763 -17.00 -6.09 -2.76
N LEU A 764 -15.98 -5.55 -3.44
CA LEU A 764 -14.67 -6.18 -3.61
C LEU A 764 -13.69 -5.54 -2.64
N ASN A 765 -12.87 -6.36 -1.97
CA ASN A 765 -11.83 -5.89 -1.07
C ASN A 765 -10.47 -6.13 -1.72
N VAL A 766 -9.65 -5.08 -1.81
CA VAL A 766 -8.27 -5.12 -2.27
C VAL A 766 -7.40 -4.66 -1.11
N ASN A 767 -6.55 -5.53 -0.60
CA ASN A 767 -5.56 -5.19 0.39
C ASN A 767 -4.18 -5.12 -0.25
N VAL A 768 -3.40 -4.09 0.11
CA VAL A 768 -2.00 -3.97 -0.24
C VAL A 768 -1.21 -3.67 1.01
N ARG A 769 -0.31 -4.59 1.35
CA ARG A 769 0.68 -4.46 2.41
C ARG A 769 2.06 -4.38 1.80
N ALA A 770 2.89 -3.50 2.33
CA ALA A 770 4.30 -3.48 2.01
C ALA A 770 5.11 -3.26 3.27
N SER A 771 6.09 -4.13 3.46
CA SER A 771 7.07 -4.08 4.52
C SER A 771 8.46 -3.99 3.92
N GLY A 772 9.35 -3.34 4.65
CA GLY A 772 10.73 -3.16 4.25
C GLY A 772 11.64 -3.42 5.43
N SER A 773 12.70 -4.18 5.17
CA SER A 773 13.80 -4.35 6.11
C SER A 773 15.01 -3.64 5.54
N PHE A 774 15.70 -2.89 6.37
CA PHE A 774 16.83 -2.08 5.95
C PHE A 774 17.92 -2.17 7.00
N ALA A 775 19.13 -2.32 6.49
CA ALA A 775 20.33 -2.39 7.31
C ALA A 775 21.38 -1.46 6.73
N LEU A 776 22.21 -0.88 7.60
CA LEU A 776 23.28 0.01 7.20
C LEU A 776 24.58 -0.44 7.85
N ASP A 777 25.32 -1.28 7.13
CA ASP A 777 26.63 -1.73 7.60
C ASP A 777 27.70 -0.69 7.25
N TRP A 778 28.70 -0.54 8.12
CA TRP A 778 29.83 0.35 7.86
C TRP A 778 31.15 -0.29 8.26
N ASN A 779 32.20 0.15 7.58
CA ASN A 779 33.58 -0.14 7.91
C ASN A 779 34.46 1.07 7.67
N TYR A 780 35.49 1.19 8.47
CA TYR A 780 36.49 2.24 8.37
C TYR A 780 37.86 1.65 8.69
N GLY A 781 38.87 2.09 7.95
CA GLY A 781 40.27 1.73 8.16
C GLY A 781 41.13 2.92 7.76
N ALA A 782 41.93 3.44 8.67
CA ALA A 782 42.86 4.52 8.37
C ALA A 782 44.23 4.23 8.96
N ASP A 783 45.27 4.38 8.14
CA ASP A 783 46.67 4.29 8.54
C ASP A 783 47.38 5.60 8.19
N PHE A 784 47.80 6.30 9.25
CA PHE A 784 48.49 7.59 9.19
C PHE A 784 49.91 7.49 9.79
N CYS A 785 50.41 6.29 10.06
CA CYS A 785 51.61 6.11 10.87
C CYS A 785 52.94 6.37 10.15
N GLY A 786 52.91 6.71 8.85
CA GLY A 786 54.08 7.09 8.07
C GLY A 786 53.99 8.52 7.51
N ILE A 787 55.07 9.31 7.66
CA ILE A 787 55.23 10.64 7.05
C ILE A 787 55.26 10.63 5.51
N THR A 788 55.33 9.45 4.89
CA THR A 788 55.50 9.28 3.43
C THR A 788 54.33 8.63 2.71
N GLN A 789 53.43 7.95 3.43
CA GLN A 789 52.28 7.26 2.84
C GLN A 789 51.10 7.23 3.82
N VAL A 790 49.94 7.73 3.39
CA VAL A 790 48.67 7.70 4.16
C VAL A 790 47.66 6.87 3.38
N THR A 791 46.97 5.95 4.06
CA THR A 791 45.88 5.17 3.47
C THR A 791 44.60 5.34 4.26
N LEU A 792 43.52 5.70 3.58
CA LEU A 792 42.17 5.78 4.11
C LEU A 792 41.30 4.79 3.34
N ASN A 793 40.55 3.96 4.04
CA ASN A 793 39.52 3.09 3.49
C ASN A 793 38.25 3.32 4.29
N ALA A 794 37.15 3.60 3.61
CA ALA A 794 35.83 3.68 4.21
C ALA A 794 34.85 2.90 3.36
N GLY A 795 33.91 2.23 4.00
CA GLY A 795 32.86 1.50 3.33
C GLY A 795 31.53 1.67 4.05
N ILE A 796 30.48 1.82 3.27
CA ILE A 796 29.11 1.78 3.74
C ILE A 796 28.35 0.80 2.83
N THR A 797 27.53 -0.05 3.42
CA THR A 797 26.71 -1.01 2.67
C THR A 797 25.29 -0.88 3.18
N PRO A 798 24.52 0.06 2.59
CA PRO A 798 23.08 0.04 2.72
C PRO A 798 22.56 -1.27 2.12
N LYS A 799 21.68 -1.89 2.87
CA LYS A 799 20.92 -3.04 2.43
C LYS A 799 19.45 -2.70 2.58
N ALA A 800 18.68 -3.02 1.57
CA ALA A 800 17.25 -2.79 1.55
C ALA A 800 16.57 -4.03 0.97
N TRP A 801 15.63 -4.53 1.74
CA TRP A 801 14.71 -5.59 1.39
C TRP A 801 13.31 -5.04 1.44
N VAL A 802 12.53 -5.26 0.39
CA VAL A 802 11.13 -4.86 0.35
C VAL A 802 10.30 -6.07 -0.04
N THR A 803 9.31 -6.37 0.78
CA THR A 803 8.28 -7.35 0.52
C THR A 803 6.94 -6.66 0.42
N ALA A 804 6.17 -6.98 -0.61
CA ALA A 804 4.80 -6.56 -0.75
C ALA A 804 3.89 -7.77 -0.84
N ASN A 805 2.73 -7.65 -0.23
CA ASN A 805 1.63 -8.57 -0.35
C ASN A 805 0.45 -7.76 -0.89
N ALA A 806 -0.12 -8.20 -2.02
CA ALA A 806 -1.34 -7.63 -2.55
C ALA A 806 -2.36 -8.75 -2.64
N SER A 807 -3.53 -8.56 -2.02
CA SER A 807 -4.63 -9.49 -2.12
C SER A 807 -5.87 -8.80 -2.66
N ALA A 808 -6.61 -9.49 -3.51
CA ALA A 808 -7.93 -9.08 -3.94
C ALA A 808 -8.88 -10.24 -3.69
N TYR A 809 -9.95 -9.98 -2.94
CA TYR A 809 -10.91 -10.99 -2.55
C TYR A 809 -12.33 -10.46 -2.55
N LEU A 810 -13.25 -11.37 -2.83
CA LEU A 810 -14.67 -11.19 -2.71
C LEU A 810 -15.11 -11.71 -1.34
N ASP A 811 -15.83 -10.90 -0.57
CA ASP A 811 -16.40 -11.28 0.73
C ASP A 811 -17.92 -11.44 0.63
N LEU A 812 -18.43 -12.66 0.79
CA LEU A 812 -19.86 -12.97 0.91
C LEU A 812 -20.17 -13.36 2.37
N VAL A 813 -21.44 -13.57 2.71
CA VAL A 813 -21.87 -13.75 4.11
C VAL A 813 -21.15 -14.92 4.81
N VAL A 814 -20.99 -16.04 4.09
CA VAL A 814 -20.38 -17.27 4.61
C VAL A 814 -19.24 -17.83 3.78
N VAL A 815 -18.91 -17.23 2.63
CA VAL A 815 -17.75 -17.64 1.84
C VAL A 815 -17.02 -16.41 1.34
N ARG A 816 -15.70 -16.51 1.28
CA ARG A 816 -14.89 -15.59 0.53
C ARG A 816 -13.86 -16.33 -0.30
N GLY A 817 -13.42 -15.69 -1.37
CA GLY A 817 -12.38 -16.22 -2.23
C GLY A 817 -11.63 -15.11 -2.90
N GLY A 818 -10.35 -15.35 -3.15
CA GLY A 818 -9.48 -14.32 -3.69
C GLY A 818 -8.14 -14.85 -4.17
N ALA A 819 -7.31 -13.91 -4.60
CA ALA A 819 -5.94 -14.14 -5.01
C ALA A 819 -5.02 -13.26 -4.17
N THR A 820 -3.91 -13.83 -3.71
CA THR A 820 -2.86 -13.13 -2.97
C THR A 820 -1.53 -13.27 -3.69
N LEU A 821 -0.99 -12.14 -4.15
CA LEU A 821 0.36 -12.01 -4.68
C LEU A 821 1.30 -11.65 -3.53
N THR A 822 2.27 -12.52 -3.25
CA THR A 822 3.40 -12.21 -2.37
C THR A 822 4.65 -12.01 -3.21
N ALA A 823 5.29 -10.86 -3.08
CA ALA A 823 6.47 -10.52 -3.85
C ALA A 823 7.54 -9.86 -2.97
N THR A 824 8.77 -10.36 -3.05
CA THR A 824 9.97 -9.60 -2.69
C THR A 824 10.24 -8.64 -3.83
N LEU A 825 9.84 -7.38 -3.67
CA LEU A 825 10.03 -6.29 -4.65
C LEU A 825 11.47 -5.81 -4.73
N LEU A 826 12.27 -6.12 -3.71
CA LEU A 826 13.65 -5.68 -3.62
C LEU A 826 14.43 -6.58 -2.67
N LYS A 827 15.60 -7.01 -3.10
CA LYS A 827 16.65 -7.57 -2.25
C LYS A 827 17.96 -6.98 -2.73
N THR A 828 18.36 -5.85 -2.16
CA THR A 828 19.45 -5.02 -2.68
C THR A 828 20.47 -4.68 -1.64
N ASP A 829 21.73 -4.95 -1.97
CA ASP A 829 22.90 -4.44 -1.27
C ASP A 829 23.60 -3.40 -2.17
N VAL A 830 23.98 -2.26 -1.60
CA VAL A 830 24.77 -1.23 -2.30
C VAL A 830 26.13 -1.08 -1.63
N PRO A 831 27.05 -2.05 -1.76
CA PRO A 831 28.39 -1.90 -1.22
C PRO A 831 29.09 -0.71 -1.89
N ALA A 832 29.28 0.37 -1.13
CA ALA A 832 30.02 1.56 -1.51
C ALA A 832 31.32 1.61 -0.73
N LYS A 833 32.45 1.59 -1.44
CA LYS A 833 33.80 1.65 -0.87
C LYS A 833 34.57 2.81 -1.46
N VAL A 834 35.30 3.50 -0.60
CA VAL A 834 36.22 4.57 -0.96
C VAL A 834 37.59 4.22 -0.39
N SER A 835 38.62 4.31 -1.23
CA SER A 835 40.01 4.19 -0.79
C SER A 835 40.83 5.38 -1.26
N VAL A 836 41.54 6.02 -0.36
CA VAL A 836 42.45 7.14 -0.64
C VAL A 836 43.86 6.73 -0.25
N VAL A 837 44.81 6.89 -1.16
CA VAL A 837 46.24 6.66 -0.91
C VAL A 837 47.00 7.91 -1.28
N LEU A 838 47.57 8.59 -0.27
CA LEU A 838 48.49 9.70 -0.50
C LEU A 838 49.92 9.16 -0.41
N ASN A 839 50.67 9.27 -1.50
CA ASN A 839 52.09 8.98 -1.56
C ASN A 839 52.90 10.28 -1.57
N GLY A 840 53.34 10.70 -0.38
CA GLY A 840 54.16 11.89 -0.18
C GLY A 840 55.61 11.73 -0.64
N ALA A 841 56.08 10.50 -0.85
CA ALA A 841 57.45 10.22 -1.32
C ALA A 841 57.61 10.30 -2.85
N SER A 842 56.53 10.41 -3.63
CA SER A 842 56.63 10.57 -5.09
C SER A 842 56.95 12.03 -5.46
N SER A 843 57.60 12.22 -6.62
CA SER A 843 57.87 13.56 -7.16
C SER A 843 57.26 13.69 -8.57
N PRO A 844 56.13 14.40 -8.74
CA PRO A 844 55.38 15.10 -7.69
C PRO A 844 54.64 14.14 -6.74
N PRO A 845 54.23 14.60 -5.54
CA PRO A 845 53.36 13.83 -4.65
C PRO A 845 52.11 13.36 -5.39
N SER A 846 51.69 12.13 -5.14
CA SER A 846 50.55 11.53 -5.83
C SER A 846 49.45 11.20 -4.83
N LEU A 847 48.23 11.58 -5.18
CA LEU A 847 47.03 11.20 -4.47
C LEU A 847 46.28 10.25 -5.40
N GLN A 848 46.17 8.99 -4.99
CA GLN A 848 45.31 8.03 -5.65
C GLN A 848 44.00 7.94 -4.90
N PHE A 849 42.89 8.04 -5.63
CA PHE A 849 41.56 7.99 -5.05
C PHE A 849 40.71 7.01 -5.85
N CYS A 850 40.24 5.95 -5.21
CA CYS A 850 39.36 4.97 -5.83
C CYS A 850 37.99 4.95 -5.15
N ILE A 851 36.96 4.88 -5.98
CA ILE A 851 35.58 4.60 -5.59
C ILE A 851 35.18 3.27 -6.21
N ASP A 852 34.62 2.38 -5.41
CA ASP A 852 33.99 1.13 -5.84
C ASP A 852 32.58 1.04 -5.27
N ILE A 853 31.59 1.42 -6.09
CA ILE A 853 30.17 1.33 -5.78
C ILE A 853 29.54 0.33 -6.75
N LYS A 854 29.00 -0.73 -6.17
CA LYS A 854 28.23 -1.74 -6.90
C LYS A 854 26.84 -1.85 -6.28
N VAL A 855 25.88 -2.25 -7.11
CA VAL A 855 24.56 -2.67 -6.67
C VAL A 855 24.48 -4.17 -6.89
N ILE A 856 24.24 -4.93 -5.84
CA ILE A 856 23.93 -6.35 -5.90
C ILE A 856 22.45 -6.45 -5.61
N THR A 857 21.64 -6.84 -6.58
CA THR A 857 20.20 -6.89 -6.39
C THR A 857 19.61 -8.17 -6.94
N GLN A 858 18.70 -8.77 -6.18
CA GLN A 858 17.69 -9.68 -6.71
C GLN A 858 16.39 -8.88 -6.78
N PRO A 859 16.07 -8.31 -7.95
CA PRO A 859 15.08 -7.25 -8.05
C PRO A 859 13.65 -7.74 -7.84
N LEU A 860 13.37 -9.02 -8.08
CA LEU A 860 12.01 -9.53 -7.91
C LEU A 860 11.96 -11.05 -7.73
N SER A 861 11.28 -11.52 -6.69
CA SER A 861 10.84 -12.91 -6.56
C SER A 861 9.50 -12.99 -5.84
N GLY A 862 8.73 -14.05 -6.05
CA GLY A 862 7.42 -14.15 -5.43
C GLY A 862 6.58 -15.31 -5.93
N TYR A 863 5.35 -15.35 -5.45
CA TYR A 863 4.35 -16.34 -5.80
C TYR A 863 2.93 -15.79 -5.67
N LEU A 864 2.02 -16.42 -6.41
CA LEU A 864 0.60 -16.13 -6.42
C LEU A 864 -0.16 -17.36 -5.93
N ASP A 865 -0.92 -17.16 -4.86
CA ASP A 865 -1.79 -18.17 -4.29
C ASP A 865 -3.25 -17.74 -4.50
N VAL A 866 -4.08 -18.62 -5.06
CA VAL A 866 -5.54 -18.47 -5.06
C VAL A 866 -6.12 -19.26 -3.91
N TRP A 867 -7.21 -18.77 -3.32
CA TRP A 867 -7.76 -19.37 -2.11
C TRP A 867 -9.25 -19.13 -1.91
N ALA A 868 -9.86 -19.97 -1.07
CA ALA A 868 -11.24 -19.87 -0.64
C ALA A 868 -11.38 -20.23 0.85
N ASP A 869 -12.18 -19.44 1.57
CA ASP A 869 -12.51 -19.64 2.99
C ASP A 869 -14.02 -19.77 3.16
N VAL A 870 -14.47 -20.62 4.09
CA VAL A 870 -15.87 -20.74 4.51
C VAL A 870 -16.00 -20.30 5.96
N ARG A 871 -17.05 -19.54 6.27
CA ARG A 871 -17.40 -19.11 7.61
C ARG A 871 -18.04 -20.26 8.36
N VAL A 872 -17.41 -20.64 9.47
CA VAL A 872 -17.93 -21.65 10.40
C VAL A 872 -18.20 -20.93 11.71
N TRP A 873 -19.48 -20.71 12.02
CA TRP A 873 -19.92 -19.86 13.14
C TRP A 873 -19.43 -18.40 13.01
N LEU A 874 -18.45 -18.00 13.81
CA LEU A 874 -17.92 -16.63 13.86
C LEU A 874 -16.52 -16.48 13.26
N TYR A 875 -15.90 -17.57 12.80
CA TYR A 875 -14.55 -17.54 12.22
C TYR A 875 -14.55 -18.08 10.78
N TRP A 876 -13.49 -17.77 10.05
CA TRP A 876 -13.27 -18.21 8.68
C TRP A 876 -12.28 -19.37 8.65
N GLN A 877 -12.59 -20.39 7.85
CA GLN A 877 -11.76 -21.59 7.69
C GLN A 877 -11.37 -21.77 6.22
N ARG A 878 -10.06 -21.88 5.96
CA ARG A 878 -9.51 -22.18 4.62
C ARG A 878 -9.96 -23.55 4.14
N ILE A 879 -10.72 -23.57 3.05
CA ILE A 879 -11.19 -24.82 2.41
C ILE A 879 -10.34 -25.23 1.20
N GLY A 880 -9.61 -24.28 0.62
CA GLY A 880 -8.69 -24.55 -0.49
C GLY A 880 -7.72 -23.41 -0.72
N SER A 881 -6.48 -23.75 -1.07
CA SER A 881 -5.53 -22.80 -1.64
C SER A 881 -4.60 -23.51 -2.61
N ALA A 882 -4.25 -22.84 -3.70
CA ALA A 882 -3.34 -23.38 -4.71
C ALA A 882 -2.35 -22.30 -5.14
N ARG A 883 -1.07 -22.66 -5.14
CA ARG A 883 -0.03 -21.86 -5.80
C ARG A 883 -0.13 -22.07 -7.29
N ILE A 884 -0.63 -21.07 -7.99
CA ILE A 884 -0.81 -21.14 -9.44
C ILE A 884 0.40 -20.59 -10.19
N TRP A 885 1.24 -19.77 -9.52
CA TRP A 885 2.39 -19.17 -10.15
C TRP A 885 3.51 -18.83 -9.16
N ASN A 886 4.76 -18.93 -9.60
CA ASN A 886 5.93 -18.42 -8.91
C ASN A 886 6.91 -17.79 -9.91
N PHE A 887 7.71 -16.85 -9.43
CA PHE A 887 8.73 -16.18 -10.24
C PHE A 887 9.94 -15.84 -9.39
N SER A 888 11.10 -15.81 -10.04
CA SER A 888 12.32 -15.28 -9.45
C SER A 888 13.21 -14.76 -10.56
N THR A 889 13.62 -13.51 -10.40
CA THR A 889 14.72 -12.94 -11.18
C THR A 889 16.05 -13.46 -10.60
N PRO A 890 17.07 -13.67 -11.45
CA PRO A 890 18.41 -13.96 -10.96
C PRO A 890 19.00 -12.72 -10.27
N SER A 891 19.84 -12.96 -9.26
CA SER A 891 20.63 -11.87 -8.68
C SER A 891 21.63 -11.35 -9.69
N ASN A 892 21.68 -10.03 -9.85
CA ASN A 892 22.59 -9.34 -10.74
C ASN A 892 23.45 -8.35 -9.97
N THR A 893 24.69 -8.18 -10.41
CA THR A 893 25.61 -7.16 -9.88
C THR A 893 25.90 -6.13 -10.95
N TYR A 894 25.61 -4.87 -10.66
CA TYR A 894 25.84 -3.74 -11.55
C TYR A 894 26.92 -2.84 -10.96
N PRO A 895 28.02 -2.54 -11.69
CA PRO A 895 28.90 -1.46 -11.29
C PRO A 895 28.14 -0.14 -11.50
N LEU A 896 27.87 0.60 -10.41
CA LEU A 896 27.38 1.98 -10.53
C LEU A 896 28.56 2.90 -10.82
N TRP A 897 29.65 2.71 -10.09
CA TRP A 897 30.84 3.54 -10.23
C TRP A 897 32.08 2.82 -9.72
N VAL A 898 32.95 2.39 -10.62
CA VAL A 898 34.23 1.75 -10.28
C VAL A 898 35.33 2.50 -11.00
N GLN A 899 35.97 3.43 -10.30
CA GLN A 899 36.99 4.28 -10.90
C GLN A 899 38.09 4.62 -9.90
N CYS A 900 39.32 4.64 -10.39
CA CYS A 900 40.48 5.16 -9.69
C CYS A 900 41.02 6.37 -10.44
N TYR A 901 41.41 7.40 -9.69
CA TYR A 901 42.05 8.62 -10.16
C TYR A 901 43.47 8.71 -9.62
#